data_AF-K2DT18-F1
#
_entry.id   AF-K2DT18-F1
#
_cell.length_a   1.000
_cell.length_b   1.000
_cell.length_c   1.000
_cell.angle_alpha   90.00
_cell.angle_beta   90.00
_cell.angle_gamma   90.00
#
_symmetry.space_group_name_H-M   'P 1'
#
loop_
_entity.id
_entity.type
_entity.pdbx_description
1 polymer ?
#
loop_
_entity_poly.entity_id
_entity_poly.type
_entity_poly.pdbx_seq_one_letter_code
_entity_poly.pdbx_strand_id
1 'polypeptide(L)'
;MRNVVANIIHMCSKWLKFVFYSLVFLMGFNLMSRVSYSAVGSRYWGLNGTLVSDYTDGAFARVVPDLDGGVFVVWEKDQSHIYAQRISPEGDRLWGDNGVLISGSGAATRPYAICNGSGDIIAAWEYSDGVDTYIAMQKVNTNGEVVWTDHLDGLVVSDTIAPSDRDLVDTANSIALVSDGGDGGIVVYASSTAETAKAVKVDGDGNILWGGGVALSSNTVQPTNVSAVGDTLGGVYATWFAESGVGTNHSIYAQYVSSEGYLGYDRSDLVIAAYSDPAVGPTDIKSALGQSCFYVFWNEYTSGSESKIKGQSVDDASGVNWDAGGTTFYTRGMSSSGDVALTSDHIRPVVVFFGDTSIIAKQIDTDKAVLWTAEDSVDGGFGFGDSNHAATLGTWGYVIFTNQTSLSGQKLLIQKLDVSGNPLWDTDTFGLNDTYVSSTPVINYSVVSGPYGEDTGYAIWSSGTENNYRYYVQKFGDAYQIDNLDLDADALNSLDRNVEIGSEYGVGNDFDSNTDTISVKDTDGNPISAVSVVFTGDLDWTGVSGETDTGDGKSVIVGLDAAPGAAETHSLYIPKVVDHSLLYICPGATSLVEVTVGCTSGYQLETDDPSVSEETVDAQDYWVVSGLTGTGGEGIPDTTSLDMVISDTSVETGDTISVTITAQDELGDTDVNYVGTVEFSSTSGDVTLPSNYTFTAGDAGVHTFTDGVTFNEAGTFTLTITDTGDGDLTDTSNDITVEEGVDSTGPTAPGKPKTKSPTNSDTPTWRWTASTDADPGLASEPYIIKWSKNQDFSGSEVYTATSSTNSFEHTSGLSDGTWYAKVKAVDGDNNYSAYSERGEVEIDTNGPKISDITKTPNELISKLHIPCQYN
;
A
#
# COMPACT_ATOMS: atom_id res chain seq x y z
N MET A 1 -44.65 6.34 -28.32
CA MET A 1 -44.11 7.07 -27.14
C MET A 1 -43.09 6.25 -26.34
N ARG A 2 -43.36 4.99 -25.95
CA ARG A 2 -42.36 4.16 -25.23
C ARG A 2 -41.01 3.99 -25.95
N ASN A 3 -41.01 3.82 -27.28
CA ASN A 3 -39.76 3.68 -28.05
C ASN A 3 -38.98 4.99 -28.24
N VAL A 4 -39.64 6.14 -28.09
CA VAL A 4 -38.97 7.45 -28.19
C VAL A 4 -38.27 7.79 -26.87
N VAL A 5 -38.89 7.45 -25.73
CA VAL A 5 -38.30 7.64 -24.41
C VAL A 5 -37.08 6.73 -24.18
N ALA A 6 -37.13 5.48 -24.65
CA ALA A 6 -35.99 4.55 -24.57
C ALA A 6 -34.76 5.04 -25.38
N ASN A 7 -34.97 5.60 -26.57
CA ASN A 7 -33.87 6.13 -27.39
C ASN A 7 -33.26 7.42 -26.82
N ILE A 8 -34.06 8.26 -26.14
CA ILE A 8 -33.56 9.47 -25.48
C ILE A 8 -32.73 9.11 -24.24
N ILE A 9 -33.14 8.12 -23.45
CA ILE A 9 -32.36 7.64 -22.29
C ILE A 9 -31.04 7.00 -22.73
N HIS A 10 -31.05 6.26 -23.85
CA HIS A 10 -29.83 5.65 -24.39
C HIS A 10 -28.88 6.68 -25.02
N MET A 11 -29.38 7.77 -25.61
CA MET A 11 -28.55 8.90 -26.07
C MET A 11 -27.97 9.70 -24.90
N CYS A 12 -28.73 9.98 -23.84
CA CYS A 12 -28.24 10.70 -22.65
C CYS A 12 -27.15 9.92 -21.91
N SER A 13 -27.24 8.58 -21.83
CA SER A 13 -26.19 7.74 -21.23
C SER A 13 -24.87 7.76 -22.00
N LYS A 14 -24.92 7.82 -23.34
CA LYS A 14 -23.72 7.93 -24.19
C LYS A 14 -23.08 9.31 -24.13
N TRP A 15 -23.90 10.37 -24.03
CA TRP A 15 -23.41 11.74 -23.90
C TRP A 15 -22.78 12.01 -22.53
N LEU A 16 -23.36 11.48 -21.44
CA LEU A 16 -22.79 11.62 -20.09
C LEU A 16 -21.44 10.89 -19.96
N LYS A 17 -21.30 9.71 -20.58
CA LYS A 17 -20.02 8.99 -20.65
C LYS A 17 -18.98 9.76 -21.47
N PHE A 18 -19.37 10.36 -22.60
CA PHE A 18 -18.45 11.16 -23.42
C PHE A 18 -17.93 12.40 -22.68
N VAL A 19 -18.80 13.10 -21.95
CA VAL A 19 -18.41 14.26 -21.13
C VAL A 19 -17.53 13.85 -19.94
N PHE A 20 -17.80 12.68 -19.32
CA PHE A 20 -16.96 12.15 -18.23
C PHE A 20 -15.56 11.75 -18.74
N TYR A 21 -15.46 11.08 -19.89
CA TYR A 21 -14.17 10.74 -20.50
C TYR A 21 -13.41 11.98 -21.00
N SER A 22 -14.08 13.00 -21.53
CA SER A 22 -13.42 14.25 -21.95
C SER A 22 -12.96 15.13 -20.79
N LEU A 23 -13.62 15.07 -19.62
CA LEU A 23 -13.16 15.76 -18.40
C LEU A 23 -11.99 15.04 -17.73
N VAL A 24 -11.97 13.70 -17.77
CA VAL A 24 -10.81 12.89 -17.36
C VAL A 24 -9.63 13.08 -18.33
N PHE A 25 -9.89 13.33 -19.62
CA PHE A 25 -8.85 13.60 -20.63
C PHE A 25 -8.29 15.04 -20.57
N LEU A 26 -9.04 16.01 -20.04
CA LEU A 26 -8.57 17.41 -19.87
C LEU A 26 -7.93 17.69 -18.50
N MET A 27 -8.17 16.86 -17.48
CA MET A 27 -7.50 16.96 -16.17
C MET A 27 -6.17 16.19 -16.12
N GLY A 28 -5.86 15.36 -17.13
CA GLY A 28 -4.62 14.57 -17.22
C GLY A 28 -3.42 15.26 -17.90
N PHE A 29 -3.54 16.51 -18.35
CA PHE A 29 -2.43 17.23 -19.00
C PHE A 29 -2.42 18.70 -18.54
N ASN A 30 -1.79 18.96 -17.40
CA ASN A 30 -1.04 20.20 -17.06
C ASN A 30 -0.43 20.09 -15.64
N LEU A 31 0.24 18.97 -15.39
CA LEU A 31 1.28 18.84 -14.38
C LEU A 31 2.48 18.23 -15.13
N MET A 32 3.17 19.05 -15.92
CA MET A 32 4.60 18.80 -16.13
C MET A 32 5.27 19.22 -14.82
N SER A 33 5.21 18.34 -13.82
CA SER A 33 6.24 18.34 -12.79
C SER A 33 7.55 18.03 -13.51
N ARG A 34 8.57 18.83 -13.24
CA ARG A 34 9.95 18.48 -13.56
C ARG A 34 10.25 17.22 -12.73
N VAL A 35 10.17 16.07 -13.36
CA VAL A 35 10.78 14.84 -12.84
C VAL A 35 12.26 14.96 -13.17
N SER A 36 13.10 15.15 -12.16
CA SER A 36 14.54 14.94 -12.25
C SER A 36 14.76 13.43 -12.37
N TYR A 37 15.31 12.98 -13.49
CA TYR A 37 15.67 11.59 -13.71
C TYR A 37 17.06 11.33 -13.10
N SER A 38 17.23 10.19 -12.43
CA SER A 38 18.53 9.72 -11.93
C SER A 38 19.53 9.58 -13.08
N ALA A 39 20.75 10.08 -12.89
CA ALA A 39 21.80 10.13 -13.89
C ALA A 39 22.59 8.81 -14.05
N VAL A 40 22.26 7.73 -13.31
CA VAL A 40 23.01 6.45 -13.37
C VAL A 40 22.06 5.24 -13.37
N GLY A 41 22.27 4.29 -14.28
CA GLY A 41 21.56 3.02 -14.29
C GLY A 41 21.99 2.09 -13.15
N SER A 42 21.03 1.62 -12.37
CA SER A 42 21.29 0.86 -11.14
C SER A 42 21.59 -0.61 -11.42
N ARG A 43 22.55 -1.16 -10.67
CA ARG A 43 22.98 -2.57 -10.74
C ARG A 43 22.33 -3.34 -9.60
N TYR A 44 21.45 -4.28 -9.93
CA TYR A 44 20.72 -5.08 -8.94
C TYR A 44 21.57 -6.19 -8.32
N TRP A 45 22.56 -6.70 -9.07
CA TRP A 45 23.54 -7.66 -8.56
C TRP A 45 24.87 -6.95 -8.30
N GLY A 46 25.70 -7.52 -7.42
CA GLY A 46 26.94 -6.89 -6.94
C GLY A 46 27.82 -6.33 -8.06
N LEU A 47 28.74 -5.42 -7.73
CA LEU A 47 29.48 -4.56 -8.69
C LEU A 47 30.11 -5.25 -9.92
N ASN A 48 30.39 -6.56 -9.86
CA ASN A 48 31.00 -7.37 -10.92
C ASN A 48 30.01 -8.37 -11.58
N GLY A 49 28.71 -8.24 -11.34
CA GLY A 49 27.71 -9.23 -11.70
C GLY A 49 27.79 -10.54 -10.92
N THR A 50 26.80 -11.38 -11.17
CA THR A 50 26.73 -12.75 -10.69
C THR A 50 27.55 -13.66 -11.61
N LEU A 51 28.40 -14.50 -11.01
CA LEU A 51 29.10 -15.55 -11.73
C LEU A 51 28.11 -16.62 -12.19
N VAL A 52 28.09 -16.92 -13.49
CA VAL A 52 27.17 -17.93 -14.08
C VAL A 52 27.57 -19.35 -13.69
N SER A 53 28.88 -19.66 -13.71
CA SER A 53 29.41 -21.00 -13.46
C SER A 53 30.83 -20.95 -12.91
N ASP A 54 31.20 -21.93 -12.09
CA ASP A 54 32.58 -22.11 -11.63
C ASP A 54 33.52 -22.66 -12.72
N TYR A 55 32.96 -23.17 -13.83
CA TYR A 55 33.74 -23.54 -15.01
C TYR A 55 34.38 -22.33 -15.67
N THR A 56 35.52 -22.58 -16.30
CA THR A 56 36.39 -21.52 -16.82
C THR A 56 36.74 -21.71 -18.29
N ASP A 57 36.12 -22.62 -19.02
CA ASP A 57 36.48 -22.98 -20.40
C ASP A 57 35.45 -22.52 -21.45
N GLY A 58 34.40 -21.80 -21.05
CA GLY A 58 33.23 -21.61 -21.90
C GLY A 58 33.33 -20.61 -23.06
N ALA A 59 32.52 -20.83 -24.10
CA ALA A 59 32.35 -20.04 -25.31
C ALA A 59 30.84 -19.81 -25.64
N PHE A 60 30.55 -18.83 -26.51
CA PHE A 60 29.24 -18.60 -27.13
C PHE A 60 28.03 -18.53 -26.17
N ALA A 61 28.16 -17.84 -25.02
CA ALA A 61 27.05 -17.71 -24.09
C ALA A 61 25.88 -16.87 -24.65
N ARG A 62 24.65 -17.28 -24.32
CA ARG A 62 23.41 -16.55 -24.57
C ARG A 62 22.65 -16.35 -23.27
N VAL A 63 22.07 -15.17 -23.11
CA VAL A 63 21.20 -14.81 -21.99
C VAL A 63 19.78 -14.63 -22.50
N VAL A 64 18.80 -15.13 -21.75
CA VAL A 64 17.38 -15.05 -22.06
C VAL A 64 16.62 -14.76 -20.75
N PRO A 65 15.66 -13.81 -20.72
CA PRO A 65 14.85 -13.59 -19.53
C PRO A 65 14.05 -14.84 -19.21
N ASP A 66 13.90 -15.14 -17.92
CA ASP A 66 12.86 -16.05 -17.47
C ASP A 66 11.55 -15.29 -17.21
N LEU A 67 10.47 -16.00 -16.86
CA LEU A 67 9.18 -15.37 -16.55
C LEU A 67 9.05 -14.87 -15.11
N ASP A 68 10.04 -15.13 -14.25
CA ASP A 68 10.01 -14.84 -12.82
C ASP A 68 10.91 -13.63 -12.44
N GLY A 69 11.45 -12.90 -13.42
CA GLY A 69 12.29 -11.71 -13.19
C GLY A 69 13.78 -12.01 -13.01
N GLY A 70 14.20 -13.23 -13.35
CA GLY A 70 15.58 -13.69 -13.44
C GLY A 70 15.99 -13.96 -14.90
N VAL A 71 17.04 -14.77 -15.08
CA VAL A 71 17.51 -15.16 -16.43
C VAL A 71 17.92 -16.61 -16.53
N PHE A 72 17.78 -17.12 -17.74
CA PHE A 72 18.49 -18.29 -18.21
C PHE A 72 19.76 -17.89 -18.96
N VAL A 73 20.82 -18.64 -18.72
CA VAL A 73 22.07 -18.55 -19.48
C VAL A 73 22.40 -19.92 -20.07
N VAL A 74 22.66 -19.98 -21.37
CA VAL A 74 23.22 -21.16 -22.03
C VAL A 74 24.61 -20.87 -22.58
N TRP A 75 25.53 -21.81 -22.48
CA TRP A 75 26.89 -21.63 -23.00
C TRP A 75 27.49 -22.94 -23.46
N GLU A 76 28.44 -22.85 -24.39
CA GLU A 76 29.34 -23.95 -24.76
C GLU A 76 30.47 -24.00 -23.74
N LYS A 77 30.87 -25.17 -23.25
CA LYS A 77 31.93 -25.28 -22.24
C LYS A 77 33.30 -25.63 -22.82
N ASP A 78 33.40 -26.59 -23.71
CA ASP A 78 34.68 -27.20 -24.11
C ASP A 78 34.69 -27.61 -25.59
N GLN A 79 33.95 -26.88 -26.43
CA GLN A 79 33.69 -27.21 -27.83
C GLN A 79 32.91 -28.51 -28.04
N SER A 80 32.37 -29.10 -26.98
CA SER A 80 31.58 -30.32 -27.07
C SER A 80 30.33 -30.36 -26.19
N HIS A 81 30.26 -29.56 -25.13
CA HIS A 81 29.13 -29.61 -24.20
C HIS A 81 28.42 -28.26 -24.09
N ILE A 82 27.08 -28.29 -24.15
CA ILE A 82 26.22 -27.15 -23.83
C ILE A 82 25.72 -27.31 -22.40
N TYR A 83 25.85 -26.24 -21.64
CA TYR A 83 25.31 -26.11 -20.29
C TYR A 83 24.26 -25.01 -20.24
N ALA A 84 23.38 -25.11 -19.26
CA ALA A 84 22.39 -24.10 -18.93
C ALA A 84 22.42 -23.79 -17.43
N GLN A 85 22.10 -22.56 -17.07
CA GLN A 85 22.00 -22.07 -15.71
C GLN A 85 20.79 -21.17 -15.61
N ARG A 86 20.10 -21.22 -14.48
CA ARG A 86 19.11 -20.23 -14.09
C ARG A 86 19.64 -19.36 -12.95
N ILE A 87 19.50 -18.05 -13.09
CA ILE A 87 19.86 -17.04 -12.10
C ILE A 87 18.59 -16.36 -11.61
N SER A 88 18.40 -16.30 -10.29
CA SER A 88 17.21 -15.69 -9.67
C SER A 88 17.17 -14.17 -9.89
N PRO A 89 16.03 -13.51 -9.63
CA PRO A 89 15.94 -12.05 -9.63
C PRO A 89 16.96 -11.37 -8.70
N GLU A 90 17.33 -12.02 -7.60
CA GLU A 90 18.29 -11.55 -6.59
C GLU A 90 19.75 -11.87 -6.97
N GLY A 91 19.98 -12.64 -8.05
CA GLY A 91 21.30 -12.98 -8.54
C GLY A 91 21.84 -14.32 -8.03
N ASP A 92 20.98 -15.19 -7.49
CA ASP A 92 21.38 -16.51 -6.99
C ASP A 92 21.40 -17.58 -8.09
N ARG A 93 22.40 -18.47 -8.04
CA ARG A 93 22.48 -19.65 -8.94
C ARG A 93 21.48 -20.73 -8.50
N LEU A 94 20.46 -20.97 -9.31
CA LEU A 94 19.39 -21.93 -8.97
C LEU A 94 19.68 -23.38 -9.36
N TRP A 95 20.59 -23.63 -10.32
CA TRP A 95 20.92 -24.97 -10.82
C TRP A 95 22.31 -25.47 -10.39
N GLY A 96 22.70 -25.12 -9.17
CA GLY A 96 24.01 -25.43 -8.60
C GLY A 96 25.14 -24.57 -9.18
N ASP A 97 26.38 -24.82 -8.72
CA ASP A 97 27.52 -23.96 -9.03
C ASP A 97 28.02 -24.04 -10.47
N ASN A 98 27.68 -25.12 -11.18
CA ASN A 98 28.16 -25.39 -12.53
C ASN A 98 27.06 -25.39 -13.59
N GLY A 99 25.80 -25.27 -13.19
CA GLY A 99 24.64 -25.48 -14.06
C GLY A 99 24.39 -26.93 -14.46
N VAL A 100 23.48 -27.10 -15.40
CA VAL A 100 22.98 -28.38 -15.90
C VAL A 100 23.56 -28.64 -17.29
N LEU A 101 24.11 -29.83 -17.50
CA LEU A 101 24.52 -30.31 -18.83
C LEU A 101 23.28 -30.67 -19.65
N ILE A 102 23.14 -30.10 -20.84
CA ILE A 102 21.93 -30.30 -21.68
C ILE A 102 22.19 -31.05 -23.00
N SER A 103 23.43 -31.18 -23.45
CA SER A 103 23.78 -31.75 -24.77
C SER A 103 24.35 -33.18 -24.77
N GLY A 104 24.39 -33.86 -23.62
CA GLY A 104 24.87 -35.24 -23.54
C GLY A 104 26.36 -35.41 -23.93
N SER A 105 26.67 -36.32 -24.85
CA SER A 105 28.01 -36.89 -25.11
C SER A 105 28.59 -36.62 -26.51
N GLY A 106 27.82 -36.07 -27.44
CA GLY A 106 28.31 -35.68 -28.77
C GLY A 106 28.82 -34.25 -28.82
N ALA A 107 29.53 -33.87 -29.90
CA ALA A 107 30.12 -32.54 -29.99
C ALA A 107 29.04 -31.49 -30.28
N ALA A 108 28.70 -30.71 -29.26
CA ALA A 108 27.68 -29.67 -29.30
C ALA A 108 28.29 -28.27 -29.17
N THR A 109 27.94 -27.38 -30.11
CA THR A 109 28.53 -26.04 -30.21
C THR A 109 27.48 -24.99 -30.60
N ARG A 110 27.80 -23.70 -30.36
CA ARG A 110 27.00 -22.54 -30.81
C ARG A 110 25.52 -22.58 -30.35
N PRO A 111 25.25 -22.49 -29.03
CA PRO A 111 23.89 -22.58 -28.53
C PRO A 111 23.06 -21.32 -28.83
N TYR A 112 21.77 -21.55 -29.02
CA TYR A 112 20.69 -20.57 -29.03
C TYR A 112 19.68 -20.99 -27.97
N ALA A 113 18.99 -20.04 -27.35
CA ALA A 113 17.97 -20.34 -26.37
C ALA A 113 16.80 -19.36 -26.45
N ILE A 114 15.64 -19.85 -26.03
CA ILE A 114 14.43 -19.06 -25.77
C ILE A 114 13.79 -19.51 -24.47
N CYS A 115 13.08 -18.60 -23.81
CA CYS A 115 12.11 -18.94 -22.80
C CYS A 115 10.81 -19.26 -23.54
N ASN A 116 10.21 -20.41 -23.26
CA ASN A 116 8.91 -20.75 -23.82
C ASN A 116 7.79 -20.03 -23.05
N GLY A 117 6.56 -20.11 -23.55
CA GLY A 117 5.39 -19.50 -22.90
C GLY A 117 5.00 -20.11 -21.55
N SER A 118 5.59 -21.26 -21.17
CA SER A 118 5.39 -21.88 -19.86
C SER A 118 6.48 -21.53 -18.84
N GLY A 119 7.52 -20.80 -19.24
CA GLY A 119 8.63 -20.38 -18.37
C GLY A 119 9.85 -21.31 -18.38
N ASP A 120 9.83 -22.38 -19.16
CA ASP A 120 10.94 -23.31 -19.31
C ASP A 120 11.90 -22.81 -20.40
N ILE A 121 13.17 -23.21 -20.32
CA ILE A 121 14.15 -22.92 -21.36
C ILE A 121 14.14 -24.00 -22.44
N ILE A 122 14.11 -23.58 -23.70
CA ILE A 122 14.41 -24.43 -24.85
C ILE A 122 15.69 -23.93 -25.47
N ALA A 123 16.66 -24.82 -25.64
CA ALA A 123 17.92 -24.54 -26.29
C ALA A 123 18.08 -25.36 -27.57
N ALA A 124 18.77 -24.78 -28.55
CA ALA A 124 19.16 -25.43 -29.80
C ALA A 124 20.65 -25.23 -30.06
N TRP A 125 21.32 -26.21 -30.67
CA TRP A 125 22.75 -26.13 -30.96
C TRP A 125 23.11 -26.94 -32.20
N GLU A 126 24.30 -26.67 -32.75
CA GLU A 126 24.93 -27.54 -33.74
C GLU A 126 25.47 -28.78 -33.04
N TYR A 127 25.07 -29.96 -33.49
CA TYR A 127 25.47 -31.25 -32.95
C TYR A 127 26.22 -32.05 -34.03
N SER A 128 27.37 -32.62 -33.70
CA SER A 128 28.09 -33.54 -34.58
C SER A 128 28.30 -34.90 -33.92
N ASP A 129 27.98 -35.94 -34.70
CA ASP A 129 28.26 -37.35 -34.36
C ASP A 129 29.68 -37.78 -34.79
N GLY A 130 30.49 -36.85 -35.27
CA GLY A 130 31.85 -37.08 -35.79
C GLY A 130 31.91 -37.40 -37.29
N VAL A 131 30.78 -37.54 -37.97
CA VAL A 131 30.69 -37.71 -39.43
C VAL A 131 29.89 -36.57 -40.04
N ASP A 132 28.69 -36.37 -39.53
CA ASP A 132 27.72 -35.39 -40.00
C ASP A 132 27.47 -34.32 -38.92
N THR A 133 26.83 -33.22 -39.32
CA THR A 133 26.37 -32.16 -38.41
C THR A 133 24.86 -32.03 -38.53
N TYR A 134 24.21 -31.75 -37.42
CA TYR A 134 22.77 -31.61 -37.27
C TYR A 134 22.46 -30.43 -36.36
N ILE A 135 21.19 -30.04 -36.29
CA ILE A 135 20.67 -29.17 -35.25
C ILE A 135 19.93 -30.07 -34.27
N ALA A 136 20.29 -29.95 -33.00
CA ALA A 136 19.62 -30.62 -31.91
C ALA A 136 18.97 -29.59 -30.98
N MET A 137 17.90 -30.00 -30.30
CA MET A 137 17.19 -29.19 -29.32
C MET A 137 17.03 -29.93 -28.00
N GLN A 138 16.91 -29.19 -26.90
CA GLN A 138 16.55 -29.73 -25.59
C GLN A 138 15.70 -28.75 -24.81
N LYS A 139 14.81 -29.29 -23.99
CA LYS A 139 14.02 -28.52 -23.02
C LYS A 139 14.52 -28.81 -21.61
N VAL A 140 14.69 -27.77 -20.81
CA VAL A 140 14.99 -27.86 -19.38
C VAL A 140 13.94 -27.09 -18.61
N ASN A 141 13.35 -27.72 -17.60
CA ASN A 141 12.35 -27.04 -16.80
C ASN A 141 12.96 -26.04 -15.82
N THR A 142 12.13 -25.19 -15.23
CA THR A 142 12.52 -24.20 -14.20
C THR A 142 13.31 -24.76 -13.01
N ASN A 143 13.18 -26.06 -12.69
CA ASN A 143 13.92 -26.75 -11.62
C ASN A 143 15.30 -27.27 -12.07
N GLY A 144 15.66 -27.13 -13.34
CA GLY A 144 16.92 -27.62 -13.90
C GLY A 144 16.87 -29.07 -14.34
N GLU A 145 15.67 -29.64 -14.52
CA GLU A 145 15.51 -31.01 -15.00
C GLU A 145 15.39 -31.04 -16.52
N VAL A 146 16.20 -31.88 -17.16
CA VAL A 146 16.12 -32.14 -18.61
C VAL A 146 14.82 -32.89 -18.91
N VAL A 147 13.97 -32.34 -19.79
CA VAL A 147 12.61 -32.83 -20.03
C VAL A 147 12.57 -33.92 -21.11
N TRP A 148 13.26 -33.76 -22.24
CA TRP A 148 13.26 -34.77 -23.31
C TRP A 148 14.29 -35.87 -23.00
N THR A 149 13.98 -36.68 -22.00
CA THR A 149 14.89 -37.69 -21.42
C THR A 149 15.25 -38.83 -22.37
N ASP A 150 14.42 -39.09 -23.39
CA ASP A 150 14.73 -40.06 -24.44
C ASP A 150 15.77 -39.53 -25.45
N HIS A 151 16.15 -38.25 -25.31
CA HIS A 151 17.06 -37.52 -26.20
C HIS A 151 18.12 -36.75 -25.39
N LEU A 152 18.87 -37.44 -24.52
CA LEU A 152 19.87 -36.80 -23.64
C LEU A 152 21.03 -36.11 -24.39
N ASP A 153 21.34 -36.54 -25.63
CA ASP A 153 22.31 -35.87 -26.51
C ASP A 153 21.69 -34.69 -27.30
N GLY A 154 20.40 -34.42 -27.09
CA GLY A 154 19.57 -33.49 -27.84
C GLY A 154 18.65 -34.21 -28.84
N LEU A 155 17.42 -33.70 -28.99
CA LEU A 155 16.48 -34.12 -30.03
C LEU A 155 16.94 -33.56 -31.38
N VAL A 156 17.37 -34.43 -32.29
CA VAL A 156 17.77 -34.02 -33.65
C VAL A 156 16.54 -33.56 -34.44
N VAL A 157 16.56 -32.31 -34.89
CA VAL A 157 15.45 -31.65 -35.58
C VAL A 157 15.75 -31.29 -37.03
N SER A 158 17.00 -31.43 -37.49
CA SER A 158 17.39 -31.16 -38.87
C SER A 158 17.67 -32.42 -39.68
N ASP A 159 17.75 -32.25 -40.99
CA ASP A 159 18.51 -33.14 -41.88
C ASP A 159 20.03 -32.94 -41.68
N THR A 160 20.84 -33.82 -42.29
CA THR A 160 22.31 -33.71 -42.30
C THR A 160 22.73 -32.38 -42.92
N ILE A 161 23.61 -31.66 -42.23
CA ILE A 161 24.28 -30.43 -42.67
C ILE A 161 25.68 -30.82 -43.14
N ALA A 162 25.99 -30.63 -44.43
CA ALA A 162 27.22 -31.13 -45.03
C ALA A 162 28.47 -30.32 -44.61
N PRO A 163 29.65 -30.96 -44.44
CA PRO A 163 30.88 -30.26 -44.06
C PRO A 163 31.36 -29.19 -45.05
N SER A 164 31.00 -29.28 -46.33
CA SER A 164 31.35 -28.30 -47.36
C SER A 164 30.60 -26.96 -47.23
N ASP A 165 29.51 -26.93 -46.48
CA ASP A 165 28.77 -25.71 -46.22
C ASP A 165 29.44 -24.88 -45.11
N ARG A 166 30.38 -25.46 -44.35
CA ARG A 166 31.10 -24.81 -43.23
C ARG A 166 31.88 -23.54 -43.62
N ASP A 167 32.37 -23.43 -44.87
CA ASP A 167 33.13 -22.26 -45.36
C ASP A 167 32.24 -21.09 -45.83
N LEU A 168 30.94 -21.32 -46.04
CA LEU A 168 29.92 -20.27 -46.25
C LEU A 168 29.22 -19.88 -44.92
N VAL A 169 29.53 -20.60 -43.84
CA VAL A 169 28.85 -20.65 -42.52
C VAL A 169 29.72 -20.05 -41.41
N ASP A 170 30.75 -19.29 -41.77
CA ASP A 170 31.56 -18.50 -40.83
C ASP A 170 30.86 -17.20 -40.36
N THR A 171 29.63 -16.95 -40.81
CA THR A 171 28.79 -15.82 -40.40
C THR A 171 27.62 -16.29 -39.52
N ALA A 172 27.44 -15.66 -38.37
CA ALA A 172 26.68 -16.06 -37.19
C ALA A 172 25.13 -16.26 -37.31
N ASN A 173 24.55 -16.62 -38.45
CA ASN A 173 23.08 -16.59 -38.66
C ASN A 173 22.51 -17.77 -39.47
N SER A 174 22.85 -19.03 -39.13
CA SER A 174 22.33 -20.21 -39.86
C SER A 174 21.07 -20.83 -39.23
N ILE A 175 20.79 -20.52 -37.97
CA ILE A 175 19.60 -20.97 -37.24
C ILE A 175 18.92 -19.81 -36.51
N ALA A 176 17.60 -19.86 -36.42
CA ALA A 176 16.80 -19.00 -35.58
C ALA A 176 15.86 -19.87 -34.73
N LEU A 177 15.77 -19.58 -33.44
CA LEU A 177 14.92 -20.29 -32.50
C LEU A 177 13.91 -19.31 -31.91
N VAL A 178 12.63 -19.68 -31.92
CA VAL A 178 11.53 -18.87 -31.38
C VAL A 178 10.59 -19.73 -30.53
N SER A 179 9.92 -19.10 -29.56
CA SER A 179 8.82 -19.77 -28.84
C SER A 179 7.61 -19.96 -29.75
N ASP A 180 6.86 -21.03 -29.54
CA ASP A 180 5.54 -21.20 -30.16
C ASP A 180 4.41 -20.49 -29.42
N GLY A 181 4.73 -19.71 -28.38
CA GLY A 181 3.76 -19.04 -27.49
C GLY A 181 3.14 -19.95 -26.43
N GLY A 182 3.40 -21.26 -26.49
CA GLY A 182 3.01 -22.25 -25.49
C GLY A 182 4.23 -22.93 -24.89
N ASP A 183 4.15 -24.24 -24.71
CA ASP A 183 5.22 -25.03 -24.08
C ASP A 183 6.32 -25.51 -25.06
N GLY A 184 6.19 -25.19 -26.34
CA GLY A 184 7.06 -25.66 -27.40
C GLY A 184 8.01 -24.60 -27.97
N GLY A 185 8.70 -24.99 -29.03
CA GLY A 185 9.64 -24.13 -29.76
C GLY A 185 9.65 -24.44 -31.25
N ILE A 186 10.04 -23.45 -32.05
CA ILE A 186 10.16 -23.55 -33.51
C ILE A 186 11.58 -23.16 -33.89
N VAL A 187 12.28 -24.06 -34.57
CA VAL A 187 13.59 -23.78 -35.18
C VAL A 187 13.44 -23.55 -36.67
N VAL A 188 14.10 -22.51 -37.16
CA VAL A 188 14.24 -22.22 -38.59
C VAL A 188 15.72 -22.32 -38.95
N TYR A 189 16.06 -23.02 -40.02
CA TYR A 189 17.45 -23.27 -40.37
C TYR A 189 17.71 -23.37 -41.87
N ALA A 190 18.94 -23.11 -42.27
CA ALA A 190 19.43 -23.32 -43.63
C ALA A 190 19.66 -24.82 -43.90
N SER A 191 18.83 -25.44 -44.73
CA SER A 191 18.99 -26.86 -45.09
C SER A 191 19.76 -26.99 -46.39
N SER A 192 20.93 -27.62 -46.34
CA SER A 192 21.72 -27.85 -47.55
C SER A 192 21.29 -29.04 -48.38
N THR A 193 20.59 -30.00 -47.78
CA THR A 193 20.01 -31.15 -48.50
C THR A 193 18.73 -30.79 -49.23
N ALA A 194 17.91 -29.92 -48.65
CA ALA A 194 16.72 -29.39 -49.31
C ALA A 194 17.02 -28.15 -50.17
N GLU A 195 18.24 -27.58 -50.04
CA GLU A 195 18.67 -26.33 -50.65
C GLU A 195 17.64 -25.21 -50.40
N THR A 196 17.15 -25.08 -49.17
CA THR A 196 16.13 -24.09 -48.80
C THR A 196 16.09 -23.89 -47.29
N ALA A 197 15.49 -22.79 -46.84
CA ALA A 197 15.23 -22.62 -45.41
C ALA A 197 14.12 -23.59 -44.99
N LYS A 198 14.27 -24.24 -43.84
CA LYS A 198 13.29 -25.17 -43.27
C LYS A 198 12.87 -24.72 -41.88
N ALA A 199 11.62 -24.97 -41.52
CA ALA A 199 11.11 -24.73 -40.18
C ALA A 199 10.58 -26.03 -39.55
N VAL A 200 10.87 -26.24 -38.26
CA VAL A 200 10.49 -27.43 -37.50
C VAL A 200 9.90 -26.98 -36.17
N LYS A 201 8.70 -27.47 -35.87
CA LYS A 201 8.01 -27.21 -34.59
C LYS A 201 8.09 -28.44 -33.70
N VAL A 202 8.47 -28.23 -32.44
CA VAL A 202 8.54 -29.24 -31.39
C VAL A 202 7.65 -28.82 -30.23
N ASP A 203 6.81 -29.72 -29.74
CA ASP A 203 5.98 -29.47 -28.54
C ASP A 203 6.77 -29.63 -27.23
N GLY A 204 6.12 -29.34 -26.10
CA GLY A 204 6.73 -29.44 -24.77
C GLY A 204 7.20 -30.85 -24.38
N ASP A 205 6.60 -31.89 -24.98
CA ASP A 205 6.92 -33.29 -24.74
C ASP A 205 8.04 -33.82 -25.66
N GLY A 206 8.52 -33.01 -26.62
CA GLY A 206 9.59 -33.37 -27.55
C GLY A 206 9.10 -34.04 -28.83
N ASN A 207 7.82 -33.94 -29.15
CA ASN A 207 7.27 -34.45 -30.41
C ASN A 207 7.42 -33.42 -31.52
N ILE A 208 7.90 -33.87 -32.68
CA ILE A 208 7.98 -33.02 -33.87
C ILE A 208 6.61 -32.96 -34.57
N LEU A 209 6.02 -31.77 -34.63
CA LEU A 209 4.63 -31.58 -35.08
C LEU A 209 4.48 -31.41 -36.59
N TRP A 210 5.46 -30.79 -37.26
CA TRP A 210 5.42 -30.53 -38.71
C TRP A 210 6.11 -31.63 -39.54
N GLY A 211 6.02 -32.90 -39.10
CA GLY A 211 6.76 -33.99 -39.73
C GLY A 211 8.28 -33.76 -39.72
N GLY A 212 8.99 -34.11 -40.78
CA GLY A 212 10.45 -33.86 -40.91
C GLY A 212 10.85 -32.40 -41.22
N GLY A 213 9.98 -31.44 -40.89
CA GLY A 213 10.12 -30.01 -41.17
C GLY A 213 9.41 -29.54 -42.44
N VAL A 214 9.04 -28.26 -42.45
CA VAL A 214 8.42 -27.56 -43.57
C VAL A 214 9.51 -26.86 -44.39
N ALA A 215 9.62 -27.19 -45.67
CA ALA A 215 10.42 -26.41 -46.62
C ALA A 215 9.73 -25.08 -46.91
N LEU A 216 10.43 -23.96 -46.71
CA LEU A 216 9.85 -22.61 -46.79
C LEU A 216 9.73 -22.10 -48.23
N SER A 217 10.55 -22.63 -49.14
CA SER A 217 10.52 -22.33 -50.56
C SER A 217 10.47 -23.58 -51.42
N SER A 218 9.91 -23.43 -52.62
CA SER A 218 10.04 -24.42 -53.70
C SER A 218 11.23 -24.17 -54.62
N ASN A 219 11.91 -23.02 -54.46
CA ASN A 219 13.17 -22.70 -55.13
C ASN A 219 14.31 -23.32 -54.32
N THR A 220 15.01 -24.27 -54.93
CA THR A 220 16.14 -24.98 -54.33
C THR A 220 17.42 -24.19 -54.57
N VAL A 221 17.72 -23.28 -53.64
CA VAL A 221 18.93 -22.46 -53.59
C VAL A 221 19.38 -22.33 -52.15
N GLN A 222 20.69 -22.49 -51.93
CA GLN A 222 21.27 -22.43 -50.58
C GLN A 222 20.97 -21.09 -49.89
N PRO A 223 20.25 -21.10 -48.75
CA PRO A 223 19.94 -19.89 -48.01
C PRO A 223 21.08 -19.51 -47.06
N THR A 224 21.21 -18.21 -46.80
CA THR A 224 22.07 -17.64 -45.74
C THR A 224 21.29 -16.58 -44.95
N ASN A 225 21.83 -16.13 -43.82
CA ASN A 225 21.23 -15.10 -42.96
C ASN A 225 19.77 -15.40 -42.58
N VAL A 226 19.54 -16.58 -41.99
CA VAL A 226 18.22 -16.99 -41.51
C VAL A 226 17.84 -16.20 -40.28
N SER A 227 16.63 -15.63 -40.28
CA SER A 227 16.03 -14.96 -39.13
C SER A 227 14.57 -15.37 -38.99
N ALA A 228 14.04 -15.38 -37.78
CA ALA A 228 12.66 -15.77 -37.52
C ALA A 228 12.06 -14.99 -36.34
N VAL A 229 10.74 -14.83 -36.36
CA VAL A 229 9.95 -14.33 -35.24
C VAL A 229 8.66 -15.15 -35.11
N GLY A 230 8.37 -15.62 -33.90
CA GLY A 230 7.14 -16.37 -33.61
C GLY A 230 5.92 -15.44 -33.56
N ASP A 231 4.76 -15.92 -33.98
CA ASP A 231 3.51 -15.14 -33.97
C ASP A 231 2.74 -15.21 -32.63
N THR A 232 3.32 -15.87 -31.62
CA THR A 232 2.72 -16.19 -30.29
C THR A 232 1.49 -17.11 -30.31
N LEU A 233 0.99 -17.49 -31.49
CA LEU A 233 -0.13 -18.41 -31.71
C LEU A 233 0.34 -19.77 -32.24
N GLY A 234 1.64 -19.99 -32.28
CA GLY A 234 2.29 -21.23 -32.66
C GLY A 234 2.77 -21.31 -34.10
N GLY A 235 2.68 -20.22 -34.87
CA GLY A 235 3.29 -20.04 -36.18
C GLY A 235 4.58 -19.20 -36.13
N VAL A 236 5.22 -19.06 -37.29
CA VAL A 236 6.49 -18.35 -37.42
C VAL A 236 6.57 -17.56 -38.73
N TYR A 237 7.10 -16.35 -38.66
CA TYR A 237 7.58 -15.61 -39.83
C TYR A 237 9.08 -15.83 -39.94
N ALA A 238 9.53 -16.33 -41.09
CA ALA A 238 10.92 -16.63 -41.38
C ALA A 238 11.42 -15.79 -42.55
N THR A 239 12.66 -15.33 -42.46
CA THR A 239 13.37 -14.60 -43.52
C THR A 239 14.74 -15.22 -43.78
N TRP A 240 15.18 -15.15 -45.03
CA TRP A 240 16.49 -15.65 -45.46
C TRP A 240 16.97 -14.92 -46.72
N PHE A 241 18.27 -15.00 -47.01
CA PHE A 241 18.88 -14.52 -48.25
C PHE A 241 19.24 -15.69 -49.14
N ALA A 242 18.91 -15.65 -50.43
CA ALA A 242 19.28 -16.69 -51.40
C ALA A 242 19.36 -16.12 -52.82
N GLU A 243 20.00 -16.84 -53.75
CA GLU A 243 19.88 -16.53 -55.19
C GLU A 243 18.41 -16.66 -55.64
N SER A 244 17.95 -15.70 -56.41
CA SER A 244 16.67 -15.82 -57.11
C SER A 244 16.82 -16.83 -58.24
N GLY A 245 15.91 -17.81 -58.32
CA GLY A 245 15.91 -18.88 -59.32
C GLY A 245 15.85 -18.43 -60.80
N VAL A 246 16.06 -17.15 -61.11
CA VAL A 246 16.13 -16.56 -62.45
C VAL A 246 17.35 -15.61 -62.56
N GLY A 247 18.48 -16.09 -63.11
CA GLY A 247 19.69 -15.29 -63.35
C GLY A 247 20.73 -15.37 -62.21
N THR A 248 21.60 -14.36 -62.08
CA THR A 248 22.59 -14.21 -60.98
C THR A 248 22.08 -13.29 -59.87
N ASN A 249 20.78 -12.98 -59.88
CA ASN A 249 20.18 -12.04 -58.95
C ASN A 249 19.98 -12.72 -57.60
N HIS A 250 20.18 -12.02 -56.50
CA HIS A 250 19.93 -12.52 -55.14
C HIS A 250 18.73 -11.79 -54.52
N SER A 251 18.09 -12.35 -53.50
CA SER A 251 16.95 -11.70 -52.84
C SER A 251 16.85 -12.05 -51.37
N ILE A 252 16.30 -11.11 -50.60
CA ILE A 252 15.78 -11.39 -49.26
C ILE A 252 14.36 -11.90 -49.44
N TYR A 253 14.10 -13.06 -48.87
CA TYR A 253 12.82 -13.75 -48.92
C TYR A 253 12.16 -13.77 -47.55
N ALA A 254 10.84 -13.89 -47.55
CA ALA A 254 10.07 -14.16 -46.36
C ALA A 254 9.01 -15.23 -46.60
N GLN A 255 8.70 -15.99 -45.55
CA GLN A 255 7.61 -16.96 -45.53
C GLN A 255 6.93 -16.96 -44.15
N TYR A 256 5.61 -17.09 -44.14
CA TYR A 256 4.87 -17.41 -42.92
C TYR A 256 4.54 -18.91 -42.89
N VAL A 257 4.71 -19.53 -41.74
CA VAL A 257 4.25 -20.90 -41.48
C VAL A 257 3.25 -20.85 -40.35
N SER A 258 2.01 -21.29 -40.60
CA SER A 258 0.97 -21.35 -39.58
C SER A 258 1.29 -22.39 -38.50
N SER A 259 0.54 -22.35 -37.40
CA SER A 259 0.66 -23.35 -36.33
C SER A 259 0.49 -24.80 -36.77
N GLU A 260 -0.26 -25.03 -37.85
CA GLU A 260 -0.50 -26.33 -38.48
C GLU A 260 0.52 -26.70 -39.57
N GLY A 261 1.52 -25.84 -39.82
CA GLY A 261 2.57 -26.09 -40.83
C GLY A 261 2.19 -25.68 -42.26
N TYR A 262 1.14 -24.88 -42.44
CA TYR A 262 0.75 -24.39 -43.77
C TYR A 262 1.50 -23.09 -44.11
N LEU A 263 1.99 -23.00 -45.35
CA LEU A 263 2.64 -21.79 -45.87
C LEU A 263 1.61 -20.68 -46.11
N GLY A 264 1.90 -19.47 -45.63
CA GLY A 264 1.01 -18.30 -45.73
C GLY A 264 1.04 -17.60 -47.09
N TYR A 265 2.19 -17.56 -47.75
CA TYR A 265 2.32 -16.98 -49.09
C TYR A 265 2.30 -18.09 -50.16
N ASP A 266 1.82 -17.77 -51.37
CA ASP A 266 1.92 -18.68 -52.52
C ASP A 266 3.37 -19.19 -52.66
N ARG A 267 3.57 -20.41 -53.16
CA ARG A 267 4.87 -21.15 -53.19
C ARG A 267 6.04 -20.46 -53.93
N SER A 268 5.86 -19.21 -54.37
CA SER A 268 6.81 -18.39 -55.13
C SER A 268 7.70 -17.50 -54.25
N ASP A 269 7.60 -17.62 -52.92
CA ASP A 269 8.24 -16.80 -51.88
C ASP A 269 7.82 -15.31 -51.93
N LEU A 270 7.74 -14.66 -50.77
CA LEU A 270 7.61 -13.21 -50.74
C LEU A 270 9.00 -12.57 -50.87
N VAL A 271 9.23 -11.83 -51.95
CA VAL A 271 10.48 -11.09 -52.17
C VAL A 271 10.42 -9.76 -51.40
N ILE A 272 11.28 -9.62 -50.38
CA ILE A 272 11.45 -8.42 -49.57
C ILE A 272 12.31 -7.38 -50.29
N ALA A 273 13.43 -7.82 -50.84
CA ALA A 273 14.36 -7.00 -51.62
C ALA A 273 15.09 -7.87 -52.65
N ALA A 274 15.32 -7.34 -53.85
CA ALA A 274 16.01 -8.03 -54.94
C ALA A 274 17.28 -7.29 -55.37
N TYR A 275 18.32 -8.06 -55.66
CA TYR A 275 19.68 -7.62 -55.95
C TYR A 275 20.12 -8.16 -57.30
N SER A 276 20.64 -7.28 -58.16
CA SER A 276 21.17 -7.70 -59.48
C SER A 276 22.66 -8.04 -59.48
N ASP A 277 23.37 -7.70 -58.41
CA ASP A 277 24.81 -7.95 -58.23
C ASP A 277 25.01 -8.88 -57.02
N PRO A 278 25.62 -10.07 -57.18
CA PRO A 278 25.96 -10.97 -56.08
C PRO A 278 26.85 -10.33 -55.01
N ALA A 279 27.64 -9.33 -55.38
CA ALA A 279 28.51 -8.60 -54.48
C ALA A 279 27.74 -7.57 -53.63
N VAL A 280 26.43 -7.41 -53.83
CA VAL A 280 25.54 -6.50 -53.11
C VAL A 280 24.48 -7.34 -52.41
N GLY A 281 24.47 -7.34 -51.08
CA GLY A 281 23.57 -8.16 -50.29
C GLY A 281 23.58 -7.79 -48.80
N PRO A 282 22.67 -8.38 -48.02
CA PRO A 282 22.61 -8.17 -46.58
C PRO A 282 23.78 -8.88 -45.88
N THR A 283 24.47 -8.19 -44.98
CA THR A 283 25.46 -8.81 -44.08
C THR A 283 24.81 -9.35 -42.81
N ASP A 284 23.65 -8.81 -42.43
CA ASP A 284 22.84 -9.28 -41.31
C ASP A 284 21.36 -9.02 -41.62
N ILE A 285 20.48 -9.93 -41.18
CA ILE A 285 19.02 -9.83 -41.32
C ILE A 285 18.42 -10.10 -39.95
N LYS A 286 17.51 -9.22 -39.52
CA LYS A 286 16.73 -9.39 -38.29
C LYS A 286 15.24 -9.20 -38.59
N SER A 287 14.43 -9.95 -37.86
CA SER A 287 12.96 -9.92 -37.98
C SER A 287 12.33 -9.59 -36.63
N ALA A 288 11.26 -8.80 -36.62
CA ALA A 288 10.51 -8.43 -35.41
C ALA A 288 8.99 -8.44 -35.67
N LEU A 289 8.19 -8.73 -34.65
CA LEU A 289 6.73 -8.80 -34.75
C LEU A 289 6.10 -7.48 -34.28
N GLY A 290 5.22 -6.91 -35.10
CA GLY A 290 4.33 -5.80 -34.71
C GLY A 290 2.89 -6.26 -34.53
N GLN A 291 2.01 -5.32 -34.14
CA GLN A 291 0.58 -5.59 -33.89
C GLN A 291 -0.18 -6.06 -35.14
N SER A 292 0.25 -5.66 -36.33
CA SER A 292 -0.45 -5.93 -37.59
C SER A 292 0.46 -6.19 -38.78
N CYS A 293 1.78 -6.16 -38.57
CA CYS A 293 2.79 -6.41 -39.60
C CYS A 293 3.99 -7.10 -38.95
N PHE A 294 4.78 -7.85 -39.72
CA PHE A 294 6.13 -8.19 -39.32
C PHE A 294 7.12 -7.26 -40.02
N TYR A 295 8.24 -6.97 -39.36
CA TYR A 295 9.26 -6.07 -39.85
C TYR A 295 10.55 -6.82 -40.11
N VAL A 296 11.23 -6.48 -41.20
CA VAL A 296 12.52 -7.03 -41.58
C VAL A 296 13.48 -5.87 -41.73
N PHE A 297 14.63 -5.92 -41.04
CA PHE A 297 15.71 -4.97 -41.22
C PHE A 297 17.00 -5.69 -41.55
N TRP A 298 17.82 -5.03 -42.37
CA TRP A 298 19.09 -5.59 -42.80
C TRP A 298 20.11 -4.50 -43.03
N ASN A 299 21.38 -4.86 -42.87
CA ASN A 299 22.50 -4.05 -43.28
C ASN A 299 22.90 -4.42 -44.72
N GLU A 300 22.63 -3.53 -45.67
CA GLU A 300 22.95 -3.71 -47.09
C GLU A 300 24.36 -3.21 -47.40
N TYR A 301 25.20 -4.13 -47.89
CA TYR A 301 26.50 -3.80 -48.46
C TYR A 301 26.35 -3.35 -49.91
N THR A 302 26.80 -2.14 -50.24
CA THR A 302 26.88 -1.69 -51.63
C THR A 302 28.34 -1.68 -52.08
N SER A 303 28.63 -2.11 -53.31
CA SER A 303 29.97 -2.38 -53.85
C SER A 303 30.87 -1.14 -54.06
N GLY A 304 30.73 -0.11 -53.23
CA GLY A 304 31.53 1.11 -53.23
C GLY A 304 31.37 1.85 -51.90
N SER A 305 32.28 1.62 -50.96
CA SER A 305 32.53 2.41 -49.75
C SER A 305 31.36 2.76 -48.82
N GLU A 306 30.14 2.26 -49.04
CA GLU A 306 28.93 2.62 -48.27
C GLU A 306 28.14 1.39 -47.80
N SER A 307 27.65 1.47 -46.55
CA SER A 307 26.76 0.50 -45.89
C SER A 307 25.42 1.19 -45.59
N LYS A 308 24.29 0.50 -45.78
CA LYS A 308 22.95 1.07 -45.58
C LYS A 308 22.11 0.23 -44.64
N ILE A 309 21.52 0.86 -43.63
CA ILE A 309 20.51 0.22 -42.78
C ILE A 309 19.16 0.40 -43.45
N LYS A 310 18.56 -0.71 -43.86
CA LYS A 310 17.30 -0.75 -44.58
C LYS A 310 16.28 -1.56 -43.82
N GLY A 311 15.00 -1.27 -44.06
CA GLY A 311 13.91 -2.05 -43.51
C GLY A 311 12.73 -2.16 -44.46
N GLN A 312 11.85 -3.10 -44.12
CA GLN A 312 10.60 -3.38 -44.80
C GLN A 312 9.54 -3.78 -43.77
N SER A 313 8.30 -3.32 -43.97
CA SER A 313 7.12 -3.84 -43.27
C SER A 313 6.39 -4.79 -44.21
N VAL A 314 5.87 -5.87 -43.65
CA VAL A 314 5.13 -6.88 -44.39
C VAL A 314 3.82 -7.18 -43.65
N ASP A 315 2.72 -7.15 -44.40
CA ASP A 315 1.38 -7.51 -43.94
C ASP A 315 0.92 -8.76 -44.69
N ASP A 316 0.25 -9.67 -43.95
CA ASP A 316 -0.33 -10.92 -44.45
C ASP A 316 -1.31 -10.69 -45.62
N ALA A 317 -1.93 -9.51 -45.73
CA ALA A 317 -2.91 -9.19 -46.77
C ALA A 317 -2.34 -8.54 -48.04
N SER A 318 -1.26 -7.75 -47.94
CA SER A 318 -0.72 -6.90 -49.03
C SER A 318 0.71 -7.23 -49.46
N GLY A 319 1.44 -8.07 -48.72
CA GLY A 319 2.87 -8.29 -48.94
C GLY A 319 3.71 -7.12 -48.41
N VAL A 320 4.72 -6.69 -49.16
CA VAL A 320 5.61 -5.58 -48.76
C VAL A 320 4.89 -4.22 -48.78
N ASN A 321 5.01 -3.45 -47.70
CA ASN A 321 4.23 -2.22 -47.47
C ASN A 321 5.04 -0.92 -47.70
N TRP A 322 6.35 -0.96 -47.54
CA TRP A 322 7.24 0.19 -47.71
C TRP A 322 7.84 0.22 -49.13
N ASP A 323 8.95 0.95 -49.30
CA ASP A 323 9.52 1.19 -50.63
C ASP A 323 10.03 -0.10 -51.28
N ALA A 324 9.92 -0.19 -52.61
CA ALA A 324 10.42 -1.32 -53.37
C ALA A 324 11.93 -1.50 -53.14
N GLY A 325 12.33 -2.69 -52.68
CA GLY A 325 13.71 -2.98 -52.30
C GLY A 325 14.11 -2.48 -50.90
N GLY A 326 13.15 -2.01 -50.09
CA GLY A 326 13.37 -1.55 -48.72
C GLY A 326 13.59 -0.05 -48.58
N THR A 327 13.10 0.52 -47.49
CA THR A 327 13.32 1.92 -47.10
C THR A 327 14.67 2.05 -46.39
N THR A 328 15.50 3.02 -46.81
CA THR A 328 16.78 3.32 -46.16
C THR A 328 16.56 4.25 -44.97
N PHE A 329 16.99 3.82 -43.79
CA PHE A 329 16.93 4.61 -42.55
C PHE A 329 18.27 5.27 -42.19
N TYR A 330 19.38 4.73 -42.70
CA TYR A 330 20.72 5.27 -42.47
C TYR A 330 21.72 4.84 -43.55
N THR A 331 22.71 5.69 -43.83
CA THR A 331 23.82 5.45 -44.77
C THR A 331 25.13 5.90 -44.13
N ARG A 332 26.18 5.07 -44.19
CA ARG A 332 27.52 5.37 -43.65
C ARG A 332 28.65 5.02 -44.61
N GLY A 333 29.81 5.66 -44.44
CA GLY A 333 31.08 5.29 -45.09
C GLY A 333 31.73 4.06 -44.43
N MET A 334 32.63 3.35 -45.12
CA MET A 334 33.25 2.12 -44.59
C MET A 334 34.33 2.38 -43.54
N SER A 335 34.17 1.81 -42.33
CA SER A 335 35.32 1.34 -41.53
C SER A 335 35.11 0.08 -40.67
N SER A 336 33.89 -0.42 -40.42
CA SER A 336 33.65 -1.71 -39.72
C SER A 336 32.28 -2.36 -40.03
N SER A 337 32.16 -3.68 -39.81
CA SER A 337 30.91 -4.45 -39.83
C SER A 337 29.92 -3.84 -38.82
N GLY A 338 28.70 -3.54 -39.25
CA GLY A 338 27.67 -2.98 -38.38
C GLY A 338 26.59 -4.01 -38.16
N ASP A 339 26.44 -4.44 -36.91
CA ASP A 339 25.31 -5.29 -36.48
C ASP A 339 24.02 -4.46 -36.46
N VAL A 340 22.92 -5.10 -36.84
CA VAL A 340 21.58 -4.54 -36.67
C VAL A 340 20.96 -5.26 -35.49
N ALA A 341 20.56 -4.50 -34.47
CA ALA A 341 19.74 -5.03 -33.40
C ALA A 341 18.31 -4.56 -33.60
N LEU A 342 17.36 -5.49 -33.46
CA LEU A 342 15.94 -5.25 -33.62
C LEU A 342 15.17 -5.75 -32.44
N THR A 343 14.10 -5.01 -32.17
CA THR A 343 13.18 -5.26 -31.08
C THR A 343 11.95 -4.38 -31.32
N SER A 344 10.84 -4.72 -30.69
CA SER A 344 9.54 -4.10 -30.94
C SER A 344 8.79 -3.95 -29.63
N ASP A 345 8.11 -2.82 -29.45
CA ASP A 345 7.19 -2.58 -28.33
C ASP A 345 5.84 -3.32 -28.49
N HIS A 346 5.83 -4.38 -29.29
CA HIS A 346 4.69 -5.04 -29.92
C HIS A 346 3.91 -4.20 -30.93
N ILE A 347 4.11 -2.89 -31.05
CA ILE A 347 3.39 -1.99 -31.96
C ILE A 347 4.28 -1.53 -33.11
N ARG A 348 5.55 -1.22 -32.81
CA ARG A 348 6.51 -0.50 -33.64
C ARG A 348 7.93 -1.03 -33.41
N PRO A 349 8.73 -1.21 -34.46
CA PRO A 349 10.11 -1.62 -34.32
C PRO A 349 11.00 -0.46 -33.88
N VAL A 350 11.92 -0.76 -32.97
CA VAL A 350 13.11 0.06 -32.70
C VAL A 350 14.29 -0.63 -33.38
N VAL A 351 14.95 0.09 -34.28
CA VAL A 351 16.17 -0.35 -34.93
C VAL A 351 17.36 0.35 -34.30
N VAL A 352 18.33 -0.42 -33.82
CA VAL A 352 19.59 0.07 -33.29
C VAL A 352 20.71 -0.37 -34.22
N PHE A 353 21.57 0.57 -34.57
CA PHE A 353 22.70 0.32 -35.44
C PHE A 353 23.89 1.20 -35.06
N PHE A 354 25.07 0.73 -35.43
CA PHE A 354 26.34 1.34 -35.06
C PHE A 354 26.91 2.10 -36.26
N GLY A 355 27.16 3.39 -36.10
CA GLY A 355 27.95 4.22 -37.02
C GLY A 355 29.46 3.98 -36.85
N ASP A 356 30.29 4.73 -37.58
CA ASP A 356 31.75 4.64 -37.42
C ASP A 356 32.21 5.14 -36.03
N THR A 357 31.50 6.13 -35.47
CA THR A 357 31.81 6.76 -34.16
C THR A 357 30.57 7.11 -33.34
N SER A 358 29.37 6.68 -33.77
CA SER A 358 28.12 6.92 -33.04
C SER A 358 27.27 5.66 -32.93
N ILE A 359 26.42 5.62 -31.91
CA ILE A 359 25.35 4.63 -31.78
C ILE A 359 24.06 5.35 -32.11
N ILE A 360 23.24 4.73 -32.96
CA ILE A 360 22.01 5.35 -33.44
C ILE A 360 20.87 4.38 -33.23
N ALA A 361 19.85 4.84 -32.51
CA ALA A 361 18.58 4.14 -32.36
C ALA A 361 17.46 4.95 -33.02
N LYS A 362 16.54 4.26 -33.71
CA LYS A 362 15.37 4.86 -34.35
C LYS A 362 14.13 4.03 -34.06
N GLN A 363 13.09 4.64 -33.51
CA GLN A 363 11.76 4.04 -33.52
C GLN A 363 11.05 4.40 -34.83
N ILE A 364 10.47 3.38 -35.47
CA ILE A 364 9.85 3.50 -36.79
C ILE A 364 8.37 3.17 -36.67
N ASP A 365 7.51 4.03 -37.20
CA ASP A 365 6.07 3.78 -37.22
C ASP A 365 5.68 2.79 -38.34
N THR A 366 4.43 2.32 -38.32
CA THR A 366 3.85 1.44 -39.36
C THR A 366 4.00 2.02 -40.76
N ASP A 367 3.93 3.34 -40.89
CA ASP A 367 4.05 4.10 -42.14
C ASP A 367 5.48 4.53 -42.47
N LYS A 368 6.51 3.77 -42.04
CA LYS A 368 7.97 4.03 -42.23
C LYS A 368 8.48 5.38 -41.71
N ALA A 369 7.66 6.14 -41.00
CA ALA A 369 8.07 7.40 -40.40
C ALA A 369 9.01 7.14 -39.22
N VAL A 370 10.15 7.82 -39.18
CA VAL A 370 11.02 7.83 -38.01
C VAL A 370 10.36 8.72 -36.97
N LEU A 371 9.90 8.13 -35.86
CA LEU A 371 9.23 8.85 -34.78
C LEU A 371 10.23 9.65 -33.95
N TRP A 372 11.38 9.05 -33.68
CA TRP A 372 12.51 9.70 -33.03
C TRP A 372 13.82 9.09 -33.50
N THR A 373 14.92 9.82 -33.28
CA THR A 373 16.29 9.34 -33.47
C THR A 373 17.09 9.70 -32.23
N ALA A 374 17.62 8.68 -31.57
CA ALA A 374 18.66 8.82 -30.57
C ALA A 374 19.99 8.68 -31.30
N GLU A 375 20.90 9.63 -31.12
CA GLU A 375 22.27 9.49 -31.57
C GLU A 375 23.18 9.92 -30.43
N ASP A 376 24.12 9.05 -30.07
CA ASP A 376 25.19 9.37 -29.14
C ASP A 376 26.53 9.23 -29.84
N SER A 377 27.35 10.28 -29.73
CA SER A 377 28.67 10.39 -30.34
C SER A 377 29.74 10.13 -29.29
N VAL A 378 30.53 9.08 -29.48
CA VAL A 378 31.63 8.78 -28.55
C VAL A 378 32.78 9.75 -28.82
N ASP A 379 32.99 10.70 -27.91
CA ASP A 379 34.02 11.73 -28.06
C ASP A 379 35.42 11.10 -27.89
N GLY A 380 36.22 11.03 -28.97
CA GLY A 380 37.63 10.61 -28.88
C GLY A 380 38.19 9.71 -29.99
N GLY A 381 37.46 9.41 -31.06
CA GLY A 381 38.00 8.62 -32.19
C GLY A 381 38.26 7.14 -31.85
N PHE A 382 37.54 6.63 -30.86
CA PHE A 382 37.51 5.22 -30.50
C PHE A 382 36.58 4.47 -31.47
N GLY A 383 37.05 3.40 -32.10
CA GLY A 383 36.19 2.52 -32.89
C GLY A 383 35.26 1.71 -31.98
N PHE A 384 34.22 1.10 -32.55
CA PHE A 384 33.41 0.08 -31.85
C PHE A 384 34.02 -1.32 -32.06
N GLY A 385 33.76 -2.27 -31.15
CA GLY A 385 34.12 -3.69 -31.29
C GLY A 385 33.39 -4.37 -32.47
N ASP A 386 33.91 -5.51 -32.94
CA ASP A 386 33.30 -6.32 -34.02
C ASP A 386 32.06 -7.14 -33.55
N SER A 387 31.54 -6.89 -32.35
CA SER A 387 30.36 -7.56 -31.81
C SER A 387 29.61 -6.55 -30.95
N ASN A 388 28.45 -6.03 -31.36
CA ASN A 388 27.68 -5.06 -30.57
C ASN A 388 26.19 -5.46 -30.52
N HIS A 389 25.55 -5.41 -29.34
CA HIS A 389 24.20 -5.95 -29.13
C HIS A 389 23.27 -4.89 -28.49
N ALA A 390 21.99 -4.86 -28.85
CA ALA A 390 20.98 -4.01 -28.22
C ALA A 390 19.68 -4.77 -27.93
N ALA A 391 18.91 -4.35 -26.93
CA ALA A 391 17.63 -4.94 -26.55
C ALA A 391 16.65 -3.86 -26.05
N THR A 392 15.36 -3.95 -26.37
CA THR A 392 14.35 -2.96 -25.91
C THR A 392 13.18 -3.64 -25.22
N LEU A 393 12.46 -2.86 -24.41
CA LEU A 393 11.39 -3.25 -23.49
C LEU A 393 10.19 -2.34 -23.69
N GLY A 394 9.10 -2.82 -24.30
CA GLY A 394 7.88 -2.01 -24.41
C GLY A 394 8.18 -0.59 -24.91
N THR A 395 7.74 0.44 -24.19
CA THR A 395 7.97 1.84 -24.57
C THR A 395 9.43 2.34 -24.44
N TRP A 396 10.35 1.58 -23.85
CA TRP A 396 11.72 2.01 -23.49
C TRP A 396 12.81 1.11 -24.13
N GLY A 397 14.06 1.57 -24.20
CA GLY A 397 15.15 0.81 -24.84
C GLY A 397 16.46 0.74 -24.05
N TYR A 398 17.24 -0.33 -24.22
CA TYR A 398 18.61 -0.44 -23.69
C TYR A 398 19.62 -0.72 -24.82
N VAL A 399 20.77 -0.06 -24.78
CA VAL A 399 21.84 -0.27 -25.75
C VAL A 399 23.14 -0.62 -25.03
N ILE A 400 23.81 -1.69 -25.46
CA ILE A 400 25.10 -2.12 -24.92
C ILE A 400 26.19 -1.97 -25.96
N PHE A 401 27.33 -1.45 -25.55
CA PHE A 401 28.49 -1.31 -26.40
C PHE A 401 29.79 -1.44 -25.61
N THR A 402 30.88 -1.74 -26.30
CA THR A 402 32.22 -1.76 -25.68
C THR A 402 33.07 -0.60 -26.16
N ASN A 403 33.85 -0.01 -25.26
CA ASN A 403 34.89 0.95 -25.65
C ASN A 403 36.16 0.21 -26.11
N GLN A 404 36.61 0.47 -27.34
CA GLN A 404 37.89 -0.03 -27.87
C GLN A 404 39.06 0.73 -27.23
N THR A 405 39.44 0.36 -26.01
CA THR A 405 40.85 0.48 -25.63
C THR A 405 41.55 -0.86 -25.87
N SER A 406 42.87 -0.83 -26.11
CA SER A 406 43.71 -2.02 -26.29
C SER A 406 43.30 -3.17 -25.36
N LEU A 407 43.41 -4.43 -25.83
CA LEU A 407 43.01 -5.70 -25.16
C LEU A 407 43.14 -5.79 -23.62
N SER A 408 43.95 -4.96 -22.97
CA SER A 408 44.03 -4.84 -21.51
C SER A 408 42.99 -3.92 -20.85
N GLY A 409 42.01 -3.34 -21.57
CA GLY A 409 41.11 -2.31 -21.03
C GLY A 409 39.70 -2.18 -21.63
N GLN A 410 39.22 -3.14 -22.43
CA GLN A 410 37.85 -3.09 -22.97
C GLN A 410 36.81 -3.14 -21.83
N LYS A 411 35.92 -2.15 -21.82
CA LYS A 411 34.82 -2.01 -20.84
C LYS A 411 33.47 -2.21 -21.51
N LEU A 412 32.51 -2.80 -20.80
CA LEU A 412 31.11 -2.94 -21.24
C LEU A 412 30.28 -1.78 -20.71
N LEU A 413 29.56 -1.11 -21.62
CA LEU A 413 28.78 0.12 -21.40
C LEU A 413 27.32 -0.14 -21.71
N ILE A 414 26.40 0.43 -20.92
CA ILE A 414 24.95 0.22 -21.05
C ILE A 414 24.24 1.58 -20.95
N GLN A 415 23.36 1.88 -21.89
CA GLN A 415 22.57 3.11 -21.93
C GLN A 415 21.07 2.79 -21.99
N LYS A 416 20.25 3.36 -21.10
CA LYS A 416 18.78 3.34 -21.22
C LYS A 416 18.30 4.55 -22.04
N LEU A 417 17.31 4.32 -22.89
CA LEU A 417 16.67 5.31 -23.76
C LEU A 417 15.20 5.49 -23.38
N ASP A 418 14.76 6.75 -23.39
CA ASP A 418 13.37 7.15 -23.14
C ASP A 418 12.43 6.79 -24.31
N VAL A 419 11.11 6.93 -24.12
CA VAL A 419 10.11 6.69 -25.19
C VAL A 419 10.28 7.59 -26.42
N SER A 420 11.03 8.69 -26.26
CA SER A 420 11.39 9.67 -27.29
C SER A 420 12.83 9.50 -27.79
N GLY A 421 13.55 8.46 -27.37
CA GLY A 421 14.94 8.18 -27.71
C GLY A 421 15.99 9.02 -26.96
N ASN A 422 15.63 9.82 -25.97
CA ASN A 422 16.62 10.54 -25.18
C ASN A 422 17.35 9.56 -24.25
N PRO A 423 18.68 9.67 -24.06
CA PRO A 423 19.35 8.94 -23.00
C PRO A 423 18.72 9.32 -21.65
N LEU A 424 18.29 8.31 -20.89
CA LEU A 424 17.75 8.50 -19.53
C LEU A 424 18.85 8.56 -18.47
N TRP A 425 20.02 8.01 -18.79
CA TRP A 425 21.22 8.10 -17.97
C TRP A 425 22.16 9.11 -18.64
N ASP A 426 22.52 10.18 -17.92
CA ASP A 426 23.29 11.40 -18.31
C ASP A 426 22.52 12.60 -18.92
N THR A 427 22.64 13.78 -18.27
CA THR A 427 22.34 15.11 -18.87
C THR A 427 23.44 16.17 -18.69
N ASP A 428 24.59 15.90 -18.08
CA ASP A 428 25.60 16.94 -17.80
C ASP A 428 27.06 16.53 -18.10
N THR A 429 27.55 17.00 -19.25
CA THR A 429 28.97 17.20 -19.60
C THR A 429 29.92 16.00 -19.61
N PHE A 430 30.10 15.43 -20.81
CA PHE A 430 31.40 15.05 -21.42
C PHE A 430 32.45 14.36 -20.50
N GLY A 431 32.05 13.26 -19.88
CA GLY A 431 32.95 12.26 -19.35
C GLY A 431 32.22 10.94 -19.25
N LEU A 432 32.61 9.94 -20.05
CA LEU A 432 32.15 8.56 -19.98
C LEU A 432 32.30 8.01 -18.55
N ASN A 433 31.25 8.16 -17.75
CA ASN A 433 31.07 7.51 -16.45
C ASN A 433 29.86 6.55 -16.53
N ASP A 434 29.87 5.76 -17.60
CA ASP A 434 29.52 4.34 -17.68
C ASP A 434 28.97 3.71 -16.38
N THR A 435 27.81 3.03 -16.46
CA THR A 435 27.56 1.91 -15.55
C THR A 435 28.61 0.83 -15.84
N TYR A 436 29.73 0.91 -15.13
CA TYR A 436 30.89 0.05 -15.29
C TYR A 436 30.57 -1.35 -14.76
N VAL A 437 30.40 -2.31 -15.66
CA VAL A 437 29.95 -3.66 -15.26
C VAL A 437 31.09 -4.67 -15.11
N SER A 438 32.27 -4.43 -15.70
CA SER A 438 33.39 -5.39 -15.67
C SER A 438 34.72 -4.75 -15.30
N SER A 439 35.38 -5.27 -14.25
CA SER A 439 36.74 -4.87 -13.85
C SER A 439 37.88 -5.51 -14.67
N THR A 440 37.54 -6.27 -15.70
CA THR A 440 38.47 -7.14 -16.45
C THR A 440 38.18 -7.11 -17.95
N PRO A 441 39.16 -7.40 -18.83
CA PRO A 441 38.96 -7.41 -20.27
C PRO A 441 37.78 -8.29 -20.69
N VAL A 442 36.82 -7.67 -21.40
CA VAL A 442 35.65 -8.33 -21.96
C VAL A 442 36.02 -8.90 -23.33
N ILE A 443 35.53 -10.11 -23.65
CA ILE A 443 35.86 -10.80 -24.91
C ILE A 443 34.61 -11.11 -25.72
N ASN A 444 33.55 -11.61 -25.09
CA ASN A 444 32.24 -11.83 -25.68
C ASN A 444 31.16 -11.27 -24.76
N TYR A 445 30.07 -10.77 -25.32
CA TYR A 445 28.95 -10.24 -24.54
C TYR A 445 27.60 -10.40 -25.25
N SER A 446 26.51 -10.33 -24.49
CA SER A 446 25.15 -10.23 -25.03
C SER A 446 24.23 -9.48 -24.08
N VAL A 447 23.14 -8.95 -24.62
CA VAL A 447 22.08 -8.29 -23.86
C VAL A 447 20.75 -8.94 -24.17
N VAL A 448 19.88 -8.97 -23.17
CA VAL A 448 18.47 -9.23 -23.38
C VAL A 448 17.64 -8.32 -22.48
N SER A 449 16.45 -7.95 -22.95
CA SER A 449 15.45 -7.29 -22.14
C SER A 449 14.84 -8.26 -21.14
N GLY A 450 14.35 -7.76 -20.01
CA GLY A 450 13.58 -8.54 -19.05
C GLY A 450 12.22 -9.00 -19.57
N PRO A 451 11.52 -9.86 -18.80
CA PRO A 451 10.16 -10.27 -19.12
C PRO A 451 9.19 -9.08 -19.14
N TYR A 452 8.06 -9.26 -19.80
CA TYR A 452 7.07 -8.21 -20.09
C TYR A 452 6.72 -7.33 -18.89
N GLY A 453 7.04 -6.03 -18.98
CA GLY A 453 6.55 -5.00 -18.05
C GLY A 453 7.51 -4.61 -16.93
N GLU A 454 8.66 -5.27 -16.78
CA GLU A 454 9.72 -4.81 -15.88
C GLU A 454 10.64 -3.80 -16.58
N ASP A 455 10.99 -2.70 -15.90
CA ASP A 455 12.02 -1.73 -16.33
C ASP A 455 13.44 -2.27 -16.09
N THR A 456 13.70 -3.52 -16.49
CA THR A 456 14.96 -4.25 -16.21
C THR A 456 15.57 -4.86 -17.48
N GLY A 457 16.88 -4.77 -17.63
CA GLY A 457 17.65 -5.46 -18.66
C GLY A 457 18.79 -6.29 -18.08
N TYR A 458 19.32 -7.19 -18.91
CA TYR A 458 20.33 -8.15 -18.49
C TYR A 458 21.50 -8.17 -19.47
N ALA A 459 22.71 -8.11 -18.94
CA ALA A 459 23.96 -8.17 -19.69
C ALA A 459 24.74 -9.39 -19.26
N ILE A 460 25.27 -10.14 -20.23
CA ILE A 460 26.23 -11.21 -19.99
C ILE A 460 27.56 -10.85 -20.64
N TRP A 461 28.67 -11.12 -19.97
CA TRP A 461 30.01 -10.97 -20.53
C TRP A 461 30.95 -12.07 -20.06
N SER A 462 31.98 -12.32 -20.86
CA SER A 462 33.08 -13.22 -20.51
C SER A 462 34.33 -12.44 -20.10
N SER A 463 35.03 -12.92 -19.06
CA SER A 463 36.32 -12.40 -18.62
C SER A 463 37.36 -13.51 -18.49
N GLY A 464 38.60 -13.26 -18.92
CA GLY A 464 39.71 -14.22 -18.79
C GLY A 464 40.82 -14.11 -19.84
N THR A 465 41.62 -15.17 -19.98
CA THR A 465 42.67 -15.34 -21.01
C THR A 465 42.25 -16.41 -22.02
N GLU A 466 42.85 -16.49 -23.21
CA GLU A 466 42.55 -17.53 -24.22
C GLU A 466 42.46 -18.93 -23.59
N ASN A 467 41.28 -19.57 -23.70
CA ASN A 467 40.89 -20.87 -23.13
C ASN A 467 40.62 -20.91 -21.61
N ASN A 468 40.45 -19.75 -20.96
CA ASN A 468 40.14 -19.65 -19.53
C ASN A 468 39.11 -18.52 -19.21
N TYR A 469 37.92 -18.58 -19.80
CA TYR A 469 36.84 -17.60 -19.67
C TYR A 469 35.81 -17.95 -18.59
N ARG A 470 35.42 -16.95 -17.79
CA ARG A 470 34.27 -17.02 -16.89
C ARG A 470 33.16 -16.10 -17.37
N TYR A 471 31.92 -16.55 -17.22
CA TYR A 471 30.73 -15.77 -17.55
C TYR A 471 30.16 -15.09 -16.32
N TYR A 472 29.86 -13.81 -16.49
CA TYR A 472 29.18 -12.98 -15.51
C TYR A 472 27.92 -12.43 -16.14
N VAL A 473 26.86 -12.34 -15.35
CA VAL A 473 25.60 -11.73 -15.75
C VAL A 473 25.24 -10.64 -14.77
N GLN A 474 24.63 -9.56 -15.26
CA GLN A 474 24.19 -8.41 -14.47
C GLN A 474 22.75 -8.07 -14.82
N LYS A 475 21.91 -7.90 -13.80
CA LYS A 475 20.61 -7.23 -13.89
C LYS A 475 20.81 -5.74 -13.67
N PHE A 476 20.29 -4.94 -14.59
CA PHE A 476 20.26 -3.49 -14.52
C PHE A 476 18.84 -3.00 -14.76
N GLY A 477 18.51 -1.81 -14.29
CA GLY A 477 17.20 -1.23 -14.47
C GLY A 477 17.14 0.15 -13.83
N ASP A 478 15.96 0.73 -13.80
CA ASP A 478 15.72 1.87 -12.92
C ASP A 478 15.64 1.28 -11.52
N ALA A 479 16.60 1.52 -10.63
CA ALA A 479 16.30 1.29 -9.22
C ALA A 479 15.48 2.46 -8.70
N TYR A 480 14.59 2.13 -7.78
CA TYR A 480 14.30 3.02 -6.67
C TYR A 480 15.58 3.11 -5.84
N GLN A 481 16.47 4.03 -6.24
CA GLN A 481 17.74 4.25 -5.56
C GLN A 481 17.52 5.21 -4.39
N ILE A 482 18.18 4.91 -3.27
CA ILE A 482 18.85 5.94 -2.49
C ILE A 482 20.30 5.87 -2.94
N ASP A 483 20.75 6.84 -3.75
CA ASP A 483 22.14 6.88 -4.24
C ASP A 483 22.80 8.16 -3.77
N ASN A 484 23.72 8.03 -2.81
CA ASN A 484 24.86 8.91 -2.58
C ASN A 484 24.65 10.41 -2.91
N LEU A 485 23.62 11.01 -2.31
CA LEU A 485 23.54 12.40 -1.85
C LEU A 485 24.36 13.41 -2.67
N ASP A 486 23.68 14.19 -3.52
CA ASP A 486 24.12 15.57 -3.75
C ASP A 486 22.97 16.59 -3.57
N LEU A 487 23.17 17.36 -2.50
CA LEU A 487 22.63 18.63 -2.03
C LEU A 487 21.15 19.02 -2.08
N ASP A 488 20.24 18.39 -2.81
CA ASP A 488 18.79 18.67 -2.65
C ASP A 488 17.92 17.47 -3.09
N ALA A 489 17.50 16.66 -2.10
CA ALA A 489 16.39 15.68 -2.11
C ALA A 489 16.59 14.30 -2.79
N ASP A 490 16.83 13.27 -1.96
CA ASP A 490 16.52 11.87 -2.28
C ASP A 490 15.11 11.53 -1.73
N ALA A 491 14.17 11.18 -2.61
CA ALA A 491 12.82 10.77 -2.23
C ALA A 491 12.54 9.32 -2.63
N LEU A 492 11.95 8.56 -1.71
CA LEU A 492 11.31 7.27 -1.99
C LEU A 492 10.09 7.50 -2.88
N ASN A 493 10.26 7.57 -4.20
CA ASN A 493 9.10 7.67 -5.08
C ASN A 493 8.62 6.29 -5.54
N SER A 494 7.88 5.60 -4.67
CA SER A 494 6.84 4.68 -5.13
C SER A 494 5.50 5.24 -4.64
N LEU A 495 4.51 5.29 -5.53
CA LEU A 495 3.17 5.91 -5.44
C LEU A 495 2.32 5.66 -4.16
N ASP A 496 2.83 5.04 -3.10
CA ASP A 496 2.10 4.57 -1.92
C ASP A 496 2.82 4.73 -0.55
N ARG A 497 3.88 5.55 -0.38
CA ARG A 497 4.52 5.74 0.97
C ARG A 497 4.74 7.19 1.42
N ASN A 498 4.56 7.43 2.72
CA ASN A 498 4.58 8.74 3.41
C ASN A 498 5.98 9.23 3.86
N VAL A 499 7.09 8.73 3.28
CA VAL A 499 8.45 8.96 3.80
C VAL A 499 9.44 9.40 2.73
N GLU A 500 10.23 10.43 3.02
CA GLU A 500 11.40 10.90 2.26
C GLU A 500 12.70 10.65 3.05
N ILE A 501 13.85 10.54 2.37
CA ILE A 501 15.13 10.27 3.02
C ILE A 501 16.09 11.42 2.68
N GLY A 502 16.29 12.34 3.63
CA GLY A 502 17.26 13.43 3.50
C GLY A 502 18.60 13.08 4.12
N SER A 503 19.71 13.59 3.57
CA SER A 503 20.95 13.71 4.32
C SER A 503 21.21 15.12 4.77
N GLU A 504 21.79 15.28 5.95
CA GLU A 504 22.61 16.45 6.26
C GLU A 504 24.09 16.07 6.20
N TYR A 505 24.81 16.71 5.27
CA TYR A 505 26.25 17.02 5.28
C TYR A 505 27.20 16.18 6.16
N GLY A 506 28.04 15.36 5.50
CA GLY A 506 29.07 14.60 6.21
C GLY A 506 30.21 13.94 5.42
N VAL A 507 30.47 14.23 4.13
CA VAL A 507 31.68 13.70 3.45
C VAL A 507 32.94 14.40 3.96
N GLY A 508 33.41 13.98 5.13
CA GLY A 508 34.84 13.92 5.38
C GLY A 508 35.44 12.95 4.37
N ASN A 509 36.50 13.36 3.68
CA ASN A 509 37.24 12.55 2.71
C ASN A 509 38.01 11.37 3.36
N ASP A 510 37.45 10.73 4.39
CA ASP A 510 38.06 9.64 5.14
C ASP A 510 37.40 8.32 4.73
N PHE A 511 38.10 7.59 3.86
CA PHE A 511 37.73 6.29 3.30
C PHE A 511 37.70 5.14 4.35
N ASP A 512 37.64 5.44 5.64
CA ASP A 512 37.87 4.47 6.74
C ASP A 512 36.63 4.13 7.59
N SER A 513 35.48 4.81 7.44
CA SER A 513 34.23 4.44 8.12
C SER A 513 33.08 4.22 7.15
N ASN A 514 32.67 2.96 6.94
CA ASN A 514 31.50 2.59 6.13
C ASN A 514 30.15 2.98 6.79
N THR A 515 30.13 4.02 7.64
CA THR A 515 28.98 4.42 8.44
C THR A 515 28.68 5.90 8.28
N ASP A 516 27.44 6.25 7.96
CA ASP A 516 26.95 7.64 7.90
C ASP A 516 25.58 7.77 8.60
N THR A 517 25.10 8.98 8.84
CA THR A 517 23.78 9.23 9.45
C THR A 517 22.79 9.69 8.38
N ILE A 518 21.64 9.01 8.32
CA ILE A 518 20.55 9.29 7.39
C ILE A 518 19.38 9.91 8.15
N SER A 519 18.81 11.00 7.63
CA SER A 519 17.59 11.62 8.16
C SER A 519 16.36 11.16 7.39
N VAL A 520 15.45 10.49 8.08
CA VAL A 520 14.14 10.08 7.58
C VAL A 520 13.14 11.21 7.84
N LYS A 521 12.37 11.59 6.81
CA LYS A 521 11.40 12.67 6.80
C LYS A 521 10.04 12.18 6.33
N ASP A 522 8.96 12.90 6.61
CA ASP A 522 7.66 12.63 6.00
C ASP A 522 7.55 13.25 4.58
N THR A 523 6.42 13.06 3.91
CA THR A 523 6.16 13.63 2.57
C THR A 523 6.08 15.15 2.52
N ASP A 524 5.89 15.81 3.66
CA ASP A 524 5.89 17.26 3.76
C ASP A 524 7.29 17.81 4.09
N GLY A 525 8.28 16.91 4.24
CA GLY A 525 9.68 17.23 4.51
C GLY A 525 10.02 17.36 6.00
N ASN A 526 9.09 17.07 6.92
CA ASN A 526 9.33 17.16 8.35
C ASN A 526 10.23 15.99 8.80
N PRO A 527 11.28 16.23 9.61
CA PRO A 527 12.09 15.16 10.15
C PRO A 527 11.29 14.23 11.06
N ILE A 528 11.53 12.93 10.90
CA ILE A 528 10.98 11.85 11.75
C ILE A 528 12.11 11.25 12.58
N SER A 529 13.23 10.87 11.96
CA SER A 529 14.29 10.11 12.64
C SER A 529 15.66 10.31 11.99
N ALA A 530 16.74 10.35 12.77
CA ALA A 530 18.11 10.22 12.27
C ALA A 530 18.70 8.86 12.66
N VAL A 531 19.22 8.12 11.69
CA VAL A 531 19.66 6.72 11.85
C VAL A 531 21.09 6.59 11.34
N SER A 532 22.00 6.04 12.15
CA SER A 532 23.32 5.65 11.64
C SER A 532 23.18 4.39 10.79
N VAL A 533 23.76 4.38 9.59
CA VAL A 533 23.63 3.32 8.60
C VAL A 533 25.00 2.84 8.16
N VAL A 534 25.19 1.52 8.15
CA VAL A 534 26.37 0.87 7.59
C VAL A 534 26.13 0.51 6.13
N PHE A 535 26.84 1.18 5.23
CA PHE A 535 26.69 0.97 3.78
C PHE A 535 27.50 -0.27 3.35
N THR A 536 26.81 -1.37 3.09
CA THR A 536 27.43 -2.65 2.67
C THR A 536 26.95 -3.18 1.31
N GLY A 537 26.14 -2.40 0.58
CA GLY A 537 25.53 -2.78 -0.69
C GLY A 537 24.24 -1.98 -0.90
N ASP A 538 23.37 -2.45 -1.80
CA ASP A 538 21.99 -1.94 -1.91
C ASP A 538 21.23 -2.24 -0.61
N LEU A 539 20.57 -1.22 -0.05
CA LEU A 539 19.85 -1.30 1.21
C LEU A 539 18.38 -1.02 0.91
N ASP A 540 17.59 -2.09 0.84
CA ASP A 540 16.15 -1.99 0.63
C ASP A 540 15.44 -1.47 1.89
N TRP A 541 15.21 -0.16 1.94
CA TRP A 541 14.45 0.51 3.01
C TRP A 541 12.97 0.67 2.66
N THR A 542 12.45 -0.12 1.69
CA THR A 542 11.04 -0.04 1.29
C THR A 542 10.05 -0.45 2.38
N GLY A 543 10.53 -1.20 3.39
CA GLY A 543 9.76 -1.53 4.59
C GLY A 543 9.70 -0.41 5.63
N VAL A 544 10.47 0.66 5.47
CA VAL A 544 10.48 1.80 6.40
C VAL A 544 9.35 2.76 6.06
N SER A 545 8.57 3.11 7.06
CA SER A 545 7.48 4.08 6.97
C SER A 545 7.40 4.88 8.26
N GLY A 546 6.83 6.07 8.21
CA GLY A 546 6.71 6.95 9.36
C GLY A 546 5.91 8.18 9.00
N GLU A 547 5.55 8.93 10.02
CA GLU A 547 4.78 10.16 9.86
C GLU A 547 5.04 11.08 11.05
N THR A 548 5.00 12.38 10.79
CA THR A 548 5.13 13.43 11.78
C THR A 548 3.88 14.30 11.75
N ASP A 549 3.26 14.50 12.91
CA ASP A 549 2.16 15.45 13.09
C ASP A 549 2.68 16.64 13.90
N THR A 550 2.94 17.75 13.20
CA THR A 550 3.43 18.99 13.81
C THR A 550 2.36 19.72 14.61
N GLY A 551 1.07 19.41 14.42
CA GLY A 551 -0.02 19.98 15.19
C GLY A 551 -0.19 19.29 16.55
N ASP A 552 -0.12 17.96 16.55
CA ASP A 552 -0.28 17.14 17.75
C ASP A 552 1.05 16.84 18.48
N GLY A 553 2.20 17.23 17.90
CA GLY A 553 3.51 17.03 18.53
C GLY A 553 3.95 15.56 18.57
N LYS A 554 3.57 14.77 17.57
CA LYS A 554 3.78 13.31 17.53
C LYS A 554 4.66 12.93 16.34
N SER A 555 5.49 11.91 16.54
CA SER A 555 6.22 11.25 15.46
C SER A 555 6.23 9.74 15.64
N VAL A 556 6.23 9.03 14.52
CA VAL A 556 6.39 7.57 14.50
C VAL A 556 7.24 7.14 13.30
N ILE A 557 8.10 6.14 13.52
CA ILE A 557 8.85 5.46 12.48
C ILE A 557 8.82 3.94 12.70
N VAL A 558 8.56 3.18 11.64
CA VAL A 558 8.32 1.74 11.67
C VAL A 558 9.20 1.06 10.63
N GLY A 559 9.66 -0.16 10.92
CA GLY A 559 10.42 -0.98 9.99
C GLY A 559 11.94 -0.75 10.00
N LEU A 560 12.45 0.12 10.87
CA LEU A 560 13.90 0.34 11.04
C LEU A 560 14.67 -0.91 11.50
N ASP A 561 14.05 -1.76 12.31
CA ASP A 561 14.65 -2.99 12.83
C ASP A 561 14.90 -4.03 11.73
N ALA A 562 14.06 -4.02 10.68
CA ALA A 562 14.20 -4.84 9.49
C ALA A 562 15.02 -4.16 8.37
N ALA A 563 15.33 -2.87 8.50
CA ALA A 563 16.00 -2.09 7.47
C ALA A 563 17.48 -2.49 7.36
N PRO A 564 17.95 -2.95 6.19
CA PRO A 564 19.33 -3.37 6.00
C PRO A 564 20.31 -2.23 6.32
N GLY A 565 21.34 -2.53 7.13
CA GLY A 565 22.39 -1.57 7.47
C GLY A 565 22.03 -0.56 8.56
N ALA A 566 20.78 -0.42 8.97
CA ALA A 566 20.38 0.45 10.07
C ALA A 566 21.05 0.03 11.41
N ALA A 567 21.50 1.01 12.19
CA ALA A 567 21.98 0.78 13.55
C ALA A 567 20.85 0.31 14.47
N GLU A 568 21.20 -0.44 15.53
CA GLU A 568 20.25 -0.93 16.53
C GLU A 568 19.50 0.21 17.25
N THR A 569 20.08 1.42 17.25
CA THR A 569 19.48 2.60 17.86
C THR A 569 19.44 3.78 16.88
N HIS A 570 18.44 4.64 17.03
CA HIS A 570 18.28 5.87 16.25
C HIS A 570 17.96 7.08 17.14
N SER A 571 17.89 8.24 16.53
CA SER A 571 17.34 9.47 17.13
C SER A 571 15.95 9.73 16.56
N LEU A 572 14.96 10.02 17.40
CA LEU A 572 13.61 10.38 16.98
C LEU A 572 13.39 11.89 17.12
N TYR A 573 12.81 12.54 16.11
CA TYR A 573 12.44 13.95 16.11
C TYR A 573 10.96 14.06 16.49
N ILE A 574 10.66 14.67 17.64
CA ILE A 574 9.30 14.89 18.15
C ILE A 574 8.99 16.39 18.04
N PRO A 575 7.98 16.83 17.27
CA PRO A 575 7.69 18.24 17.08
C PRO A 575 7.33 18.92 18.40
N LYS A 576 7.90 20.10 18.60
CA LYS A 576 7.62 20.97 19.73
C LYS A 576 6.47 21.91 19.40
N VAL A 577 5.28 21.58 19.90
CA VAL A 577 4.08 22.42 19.74
C VAL A 577 4.14 23.62 20.70
N VAL A 578 4.44 23.35 21.98
CA VAL A 578 4.76 24.33 23.02
C VAL A 578 5.90 23.79 23.92
N ASP A 579 6.40 24.60 24.85
CA ASP A 579 7.42 24.17 25.81
C ASP A 579 6.81 23.15 26.79
N HIS A 580 7.13 21.86 26.61
CA HIS A 580 6.76 20.78 27.53
C HIS A 580 7.92 20.38 28.43
N SER A 581 7.61 19.99 29.67
CA SER A 581 8.59 19.45 30.62
C SER A 581 8.90 17.95 30.41
N LEU A 582 8.00 17.20 29.77
CA LEU A 582 8.07 15.75 29.62
C LEU A 582 7.80 15.28 28.18
N LEU A 583 8.47 14.20 27.80
CA LEU A 583 8.23 13.42 26.59
C LEU A 583 7.72 12.03 26.95
N TYR A 584 6.87 11.45 26.11
CA TYR A 584 6.46 10.05 26.21
C TYR A 584 6.97 9.26 25.02
N ILE A 585 7.78 8.22 25.28
CA ILE A 585 8.30 7.33 24.24
C ILE A 585 7.43 6.09 24.16
N CYS A 586 7.07 5.70 22.94
CA CYS A 586 6.24 4.54 22.61
C CYS A 586 7.01 3.54 21.73
N PRO A 587 7.76 2.60 22.32
CA PRO A 587 8.64 1.74 21.55
C PRO A 587 7.96 0.78 20.56
N GLY A 588 6.70 0.44 20.81
CA GLY A 588 5.93 -0.49 19.98
C GLY A 588 4.90 0.16 19.06
N ALA A 589 4.90 1.49 18.93
CA ALA A 589 3.92 2.18 18.09
C ALA A 589 4.17 1.90 16.61
N THR A 590 3.11 1.55 15.88
CA THR A 590 3.16 1.29 14.43
C THR A 590 2.45 2.35 13.61
N SER A 591 1.83 3.34 14.27
CA SER A 591 1.17 4.48 13.65
C SER A 591 1.07 5.64 14.65
N LEU A 592 0.79 6.86 14.18
CA LEU A 592 0.59 8.05 15.03
C LEU A 592 -0.53 7.84 16.06
N VAL A 593 -1.56 7.08 15.71
CA VAL A 593 -2.68 6.76 16.61
C VAL A 593 -2.23 5.95 17.82
N GLU A 594 -1.17 5.14 17.69
CA GLU A 594 -0.61 4.35 18.79
C GLU A 594 0.40 5.13 19.63
N VAL A 595 0.83 6.30 19.16
CA VAL A 595 1.63 7.25 19.94
C VAL A 595 0.68 8.00 20.86
N THR A 596 0.54 7.47 22.07
CA THR A 596 -0.29 8.04 23.12
C THR A 596 0.30 7.66 24.47
N VAL A 597 0.16 8.56 25.44
CA VAL A 597 0.59 8.30 26.81
C VAL A 597 -0.12 7.06 27.35
N GLY A 598 0.66 6.12 27.89
CA GLY A 598 0.17 4.80 28.33
C GLY A 598 0.22 3.70 27.27
N CYS A 599 0.83 3.96 26.10
CA CYS A 599 1.11 2.93 25.10
C CYS A 599 1.92 1.74 25.68
N THR A 600 1.82 0.59 25.02
CA THR A 600 2.43 -0.65 25.53
C THR A 600 3.96 -0.53 25.60
N SER A 601 4.53 -0.77 26.78
CA SER A 601 5.97 -0.58 27.06
C SER A 601 6.46 0.87 26.95
N GLY A 602 5.54 1.84 26.96
CA GLY A 602 5.87 3.25 26.94
C GLY A 602 6.45 3.75 28.27
N TYR A 603 7.23 4.82 28.20
CA TYR A 603 7.86 5.45 29.37
C TYR A 603 8.03 6.95 29.18
N GLN A 604 8.08 7.68 30.30
CA GLN A 604 8.33 9.13 30.33
C GLN A 604 9.83 9.43 30.33
N LEU A 605 10.19 10.54 29.68
CA LEU A 605 11.54 11.08 29.64
C LEU A 605 11.46 12.59 29.91
N GLU A 606 12.25 13.07 30.87
CA GLU A 606 12.36 14.51 31.16
C GLU A 606 13.10 15.21 30.00
N THR A 607 12.70 16.45 29.67
CA THR A 607 13.38 17.20 28.61
C THR A 607 14.81 17.64 28.98
N ASP A 608 15.22 17.49 30.24
CA ASP A 608 16.59 17.69 30.71
C ASP A 608 17.46 16.40 30.73
N ASP A 609 16.91 15.26 30.29
CA ASP A 609 17.64 14.00 30.19
C ASP A 609 18.80 14.11 29.17
N PRO A 610 19.99 13.56 29.45
CA PRO A 610 21.15 13.63 28.54
C PRO A 610 20.93 13.06 27.13
N SER A 611 19.91 12.22 26.93
CA SER A 611 19.53 11.67 25.63
C SER A 611 18.65 12.61 24.79
N VAL A 612 18.12 13.67 25.39
CA VAL A 612 17.27 14.68 24.74
C VAL A 612 18.08 15.92 24.39
N SER A 613 17.92 16.38 23.16
CA SER A 613 18.42 17.67 22.67
C SER A 613 17.33 18.41 21.91
N GLU A 614 17.52 19.70 21.66
CA GLU A 614 16.60 20.48 20.83
C GLU A 614 17.26 20.84 19.50
N GLU A 615 16.48 20.78 18.43
CA GLU A 615 16.91 21.13 17.08
C GLU A 615 15.80 21.90 16.35
N THR A 616 16.17 22.91 15.57
CA THR A 616 15.23 23.69 14.75
C THR A 616 15.43 23.33 13.28
N VAL A 617 14.40 22.80 12.65
CA VAL A 617 14.39 22.45 11.22
C VAL A 617 13.25 23.21 10.54
N ASP A 618 13.55 23.99 9.50
CA ASP A 618 12.58 24.78 8.73
C ASP A 618 11.61 25.64 9.56
N ALA A 619 12.13 26.24 10.64
CA ALA A 619 11.41 27.07 11.62
C ALA A 619 10.40 26.32 12.52
N GLN A 620 10.41 24.98 12.50
CA GLN A 620 9.77 24.13 13.49
C GLN A 620 10.83 23.60 14.47
N ASP A 621 10.56 23.72 15.77
CA ASP A 621 11.43 23.17 16.82
C ASP A 621 11.06 21.70 17.09
N TYR A 622 12.05 20.88 17.41
CA TYR A 622 11.92 19.46 17.71
C TYR A 622 12.70 19.09 18.96
N TRP A 623 12.14 18.19 19.76
CA TRP A 623 12.92 17.38 20.68
C TRP A 623 13.53 16.21 19.93
N VAL A 624 14.85 16.07 20.01
CA VAL A 624 15.61 14.98 19.39
C VAL A 624 16.03 14.02 20.49
N VAL A 625 15.42 12.84 20.51
CA VAL A 625 15.66 11.81 21.51
C VAL A 625 16.56 10.73 20.93
N SER A 626 17.81 10.67 21.38
CA SER A 626 18.85 9.79 20.85
C SER A 626 18.95 8.44 21.56
N GLY A 627 19.48 7.43 20.86
CA GLY A 627 19.74 6.10 21.44
C GLY A 627 18.48 5.25 21.62
N LEU A 628 17.41 5.56 20.89
CA LEU A 628 16.15 4.84 20.96
C LEU A 628 16.18 3.54 20.16
N THR A 629 15.54 2.51 20.71
CA THR A 629 15.15 1.28 20.00
C THR A 629 13.65 1.30 19.65
N GLY A 630 12.97 2.40 19.98
CA GLY A 630 11.53 2.55 19.98
C GLY A 630 11.04 3.48 18.88
N THR A 631 9.83 3.23 18.40
CA THR A 631 9.34 3.75 17.13
C THR A 631 8.61 5.09 17.22
N GLY A 632 7.97 5.43 18.34
CA GLY A 632 7.13 6.62 18.46
C GLY A 632 7.44 7.49 19.66
N GLY A 633 7.05 8.76 19.57
CA GLY A 633 7.24 9.73 20.65
C GLY A 633 6.31 10.93 20.51
N GLU A 634 5.90 11.48 21.65
CA GLU A 634 5.02 12.64 21.77
C GLU A 634 5.49 13.54 22.91
N GLY A 635 5.39 14.86 22.71
CA GLY A 635 5.52 15.81 23.82
C GLY A 635 4.27 15.77 24.69
N ILE A 636 4.42 15.60 26.00
CA ILE A 636 3.27 15.57 26.91
C ILE A 636 2.86 17.02 27.21
N PRO A 637 1.61 17.43 26.93
CA PRO A 637 1.13 18.76 27.27
C PRO A 637 1.31 19.02 28.77
N ASP A 638 1.87 20.17 29.13
CA ASP A 638 1.88 20.60 30.52
C ASP A 638 0.47 21.14 30.85
N THR A 639 -0.16 20.62 31.90
CA THR A 639 -1.38 21.23 32.45
C THR A 639 -1.04 22.66 32.89
N THR A 640 -1.69 23.66 32.32
CA THR A 640 -1.49 25.08 32.69
C THR A 640 -2.69 25.68 33.43
N SER A 641 -3.85 25.02 33.38
CA SER A 641 -5.04 25.46 34.11
C SER A 641 -5.96 24.29 34.49
N LEU A 642 -6.81 24.55 35.48
CA LEU A 642 -7.95 23.69 35.82
C LEU A 642 -9.23 24.44 35.46
N ASP A 643 -10.23 23.76 34.92
CA ASP A 643 -11.56 24.32 34.66
C ASP A 643 -12.59 23.59 35.54
N MET A 644 -13.23 24.35 36.43
CA MET A 644 -14.27 23.87 37.33
C MET A 644 -15.67 24.23 36.81
N VAL A 645 -16.46 23.20 36.51
CA VAL A 645 -17.88 23.33 36.19
C VAL A 645 -18.74 22.75 37.31
N ILE A 646 -19.58 23.59 37.91
CA ILE A 646 -20.57 23.21 38.92
C ILE A 646 -21.94 22.96 38.29
N SER A 647 -22.70 21.99 38.83
CA SER A 647 -23.99 21.59 38.25
C SER A 647 -25.13 22.58 38.48
N ASP A 648 -25.07 23.39 39.55
CA ASP A 648 -26.08 24.38 39.90
C ASP A 648 -25.45 25.58 40.62
N THR A 649 -26.02 26.76 40.41
CA THR A 649 -25.65 28.03 41.08
C THR A 649 -26.74 28.53 42.02
N SER A 650 -27.87 27.83 42.13
CA SER A 650 -28.99 28.19 43.00
C SER A 650 -29.60 26.94 43.64
N VAL A 651 -29.34 26.71 44.93
CA VAL A 651 -29.78 25.51 45.65
C VAL A 651 -30.46 25.83 46.98
N GLU A 652 -31.18 24.88 47.57
CA GLU A 652 -31.70 25.02 48.93
C GLU A 652 -30.74 24.38 49.95
N THR A 653 -30.82 24.79 51.21
CA THR A 653 -30.03 24.16 52.29
C THR A 653 -30.28 22.65 52.36
N GLY A 654 -29.21 21.86 52.34
CA GLY A 654 -29.25 20.39 52.36
C GLY A 654 -29.20 19.73 50.98
N ASP A 655 -29.32 20.51 49.90
CA ASP A 655 -29.13 20.01 48.54
C ASP A 655 -27.65 19.69 48.25
N THR A 656 -27.44 18.76 47.31
CA THR A 656 -26.12 18.39 46.80
C THR A 656 -25.90 18.91 45.38
N ILE A 657 -24.68 19.33 45.06
CA ILE A 657 -24.26 19.64 43.70
C ILE A 657 -23.11 18.74 43.26
N SER A 658 -23.02 18.53 41.95
CA SER A 658 -21.90 17.85 41.31
C SER A 658 -20.87 18.87 40.81
N VAL A 659 -19.60 18.50 40.84
CA VAL A 659 -18.50 19.32 40.31
C VAL A 659 -17.70 18.50 39.29
N THR A 660 -17.46 19.05 38.12
CA THR A 660 -16.57 18.48 37.10
C THR A 660 -15.31 19.33 37.02
N ILE A 661 -14.15 18.69 37.12
CA ILE A 661 -12.84 19.32 36.96
C ILE A 661 -12.23 18.79 35.66
N THR A 662 -11.79 19.71 34.81
CA THR A 662 -11.05 19.42 33.57
C THR A 662 -9.66 20.02 33.69
N ALA A 663 -8.61 19.22 33.57
CA ALA A 663 -7.26 19.74 33.42
C ALA A 663 -7.04 20.20 31.98
N GLN A 664 -6.51 21.40 31.78
CA GLN A 664 -6.32 22.00 30.47
C GLN A 664 -4.86 22.42 30.25
N ASP A 665 -4.39 22.23 29.03
CA ASP A 665 -3.08 22.71 28.57
C ASP A 665 -3.10 24.21 28.23
N GLU A 666 -1.98 24.75 27.72
CA GLU A 666 -1.85 26.17 27.34
C GLU A 666 -2.80 26.59 26.20
N LEU A 667 -3.25 25.64 25.37
CA LEU A 667 -4.18 25.89 24.27
C LEU A 667 -5.65 25.85 24.74
N GLY A 668 -5.90 25.41 25.98
CA GLY A 668 -7.23 25.22 26.55
C GLY A 668 -7.84 23.86 26.20
N ASP A 669 -7.06 22.95 25.61
CA ASP A 669 -7.48 21.59 25.32
C ASP A 669 -7.30 20.72 26.57
N THR A 670 -8.07 19.64 26.68
CA THR A 670 -8.03 18.78 27.88
C THR A 670 -6.72 18.00 27.92
N ASP A 671 -5.91 18.20 28.97
CA ASP A 671 -4.76 17.37 29.25
C ASP A 671 -5.23 16.01 29.79
N VAL A 672 -5.40 15.07 28.86
CA VAL A 672 -5.88 13.72 29.17
C VAL A 672 -4.93 12.92 30.08
N ASN A 673 -3.71 13.40 30.27
CA ASN A 673 -2.63 12.73 30.99
C ASN A 673 -2.40 13.30 32.38
N TYR A 674 -3.14 14.33 32.76
CA TYR A 674 -3.06 14.91 34.09
C TYR A 674 -3.33 13.85 35.17
N VAL A 675 -2.34 13.63 36.04
CA VAL A 675 -2.38 12.71 37.20
C VAL A 675 -2.14 13.45 38.52
N GLY A 676 -2.31 14.77 38.51
CA GLY A 676 -2.15 15.64 39.66
C GLY A 676 -3.16 15.35 40.77
N THR A 677 -2.92 15.92 41.96
CA THR A 677 -3.80 15.73 43.13
C THR A 677 -4.45 17.04 43.49
N VAL A 678 -5.77 17.10 43.36
CA VAL A 678 -6.57 18.31 43.59
C VAL A 678 -7.21 18.33 44.98
N GLU A 679 -7.29 19.53 45.58
CA GLU A 679 -7.92 19.82 46.87
C GLU A 679 -9.00 20.89 46.75
N PHE A 680 -10.16 20.66 47.38
CA PHE A 680 -11.28 21.61 47.40
C PHE A 680 -11.25 22.52 48.63
N SER A 681 -11.64 23.78 48.42
CA SER A 681 -11.96 24.74 49.48
C SER A 681 -13.21 25.55 49.12
N SER A 682 -13.80 26.25 50.10
CA SER A 682 -14.95 27.12 49.89
C SER A 682 -14.79 28.43 50.66
N THR A 683 -15.45 29.50 50.21
CA THR A 683 -15.60 30.71 51.02
C THR A 683 -16.39 30.39 52.29
N SER A 684 -16.01 31.01 53.41
CA SER A 684 -16.44 30.65 54.77
C SER A 684 -17.92 30.28 54.92
N GLY A 685 -18.23 29.12 55.51
CA GLY A 685 -19.57 28.61 55.81
C GLY A 685 -19.56 27.13 56.20
N ASP A 686 -20.71 26.56 56.56
CA ASP A 686 -20.86 25.10 56.79
C ASP A 686 -21.09 24.33 55.48
N VAL A 687 -20.00 24.07 54.75
CA VAL A 687 -19.99 23.34 53.46
C VAL A 687 -19.25 22.01 53.61
N THR A 688 -19.88 20.91 53.18
CA THR A 688 -19.21 19.61 53.09
C THR A 688 -18.58 19.46 51.70
N LEU A 689 -17.26 19.25 51.64
CA LEU A 689 -16.47 19.19 50.41
C LEU A 689 -15.95 17.77 50.12
N PRO A 690 -15.64 17.45 48.85
CA PRO A 690 -14.96 16.21 48.48
C PRO A 690 -13.60 16.07 49.18
N SER A 691 -13.15 14.81 49.34
CA SER A 691 -11.76 14.53 49.73
C SER A 691 -10.80 14.80 48.56
N ASN A 692 -9.52 15.04 48.86
CA ASN A 692 -8.49 15.20 47.83
C ASN A 692 -8.48 14.02 46.88
N TYR A 693 -8.32 14.29 45.58
CA TYR A 693 -8.39 13.30 44.53
C TYR A 693 -7.16 13.35 43.64
N THR A 694 -6.51 12.20 43.46
CA THR A 694 -5.42 12.02 42.51
C THR A 694 -6.00 11.50 41.21
N PHE A 695 -5.85 12.27 40.13
CA PHE A 695 -6.29 11.84 38.81
C PHE A 695 -5.54 10.59 38.36
N THR A 696 -6.23 9.76 37.59
CA THR A 696 -5.69 8.54 36.99
C THR A 696 -5.78 8.61 35.49
N ALA A 697 -5.00 7.80 34.77
CA ALA A 697 -5.12 7.70 33.32
C ALA A 697 -6.54 7.33 32.84
N GLY A 698 -7.37 6.72 33.69
CA GLY A 698 -8.77 6.41 33.37
C GLY A 698 -9.71 7.62 33.40
N ASP A 699 -9.30 8.73 34.02
CA ASP A 699 -10.06 9.99 34.06
C ASP A 699 -9.91 10.78 32.75
N ALA A 700 -8.86 10.51 31.96
CA ALA A 700 -8.57 11.22 30.71
C ALA A 700 -8.66 12.76 30.90
N GLY A 701 -8.05 13.28 31.97
CA GLY A 701 -8.03 14.72 32.27
C GLY A 701 -9.34 15.27 32.84
N VAL A 702 -10.41 14.47 32.99
CA VAL A 702 -11.73 14.93 33.45
C VAL A 702 -12.26 14.05 34.58
N HIS A 703 -12.58 14.65 35.73
CA HIS A 703 -13.21 13.95 36.84
C HIS A 703 -14.47 14.66 37.36
N THR A 704 -15.55 13.90 37.54
CA THR A 704 -16.82 14.41 38.07
C THR A 704 -17.10 13.87 39.48
N PHE A 705 -17.08 14.76 40.46
CA PHE A 705 -17.53 14.53 41.83
C PHE A 705 -19.05 14.62 41.89
N THR A 706 -19.73 13.51 41.57
CA THR A 706 -21.21 13.46 41.56
C THR A 706 -21.75 13.62 42.98
N ASP A 707 -22.65 14.58 43.19
CA ASP A 707 -23.26 14.94 44.48
C ASP A 707 -22.22 15.16 45.60
N GLY A 708 -21.01 15.62 45.22
CA GLY A 708 -19.84 15.67 46.09
C GLY A 708 -19.80 16.86 47.05
N VAL A 709 -20.63 17.89 46.83
CA VAL A 709 -20.66 19.11 47.66
C VAL A 709 -22.07 19.29 48.25
N THR A 710 -22.15 19.61 49.54
CA THR A 710 -23.41 19.89 50.25
C THR A 710 -23.32 21.22 51.02
N PHE A 711 -24.32 22.08 50.84
CA PHE A 711 -24.43 23.36 51.55
C PHE A 711 -25.41 23.25 52.72
N ASN A 712 -24.93 23.43 53.95
CA ASN A 712 -25.75 23.28 55.16
C ASN A 712 -26.22 24.63 55.74
N GLU A 713 -25.84 25.74 55.11
CA GLU A 713 -26.14 27.10 55.56
C GLU A 713 -26.60 27.95 54.37
N ALA A 714 -27.63 28.77 54.55
CA ALA A 714 -28.09 29.70 53.52
C ALA A 714 -27.10 30.87 53.36
N GLY A 715 -26.82 31.28 52.13
CA GLY A 715 -25.79 32.29 51.87
C GLY A 715 -25.33 32.34 50.42
N THR A 716 -24.22 33.02 50.18
CA THR A 716 -23.53 33.03 48.88
C THR A 716 -22.13 32.49 49.07
N PHE A 717 -21.80 31.41 48.36
CA PHE A 717 -20.52 30.70 48.46
C PHE A 717 -19.84 30.59 47.10
N THR A 718 -18.55 30.32 47.12
CA THR A 718 -17.76 29.90 45.96
C THR A 718 -16.95 28.67 46.35
N LEU A 719 -16.60 27.87 45.37
CA LEU A 719 -15.70 26.72 45.51
C LEU A 719 -14.39 27.03 44.80
N THR A 720 -13.27 26.62 45.39
CA THR A 720 -11.94 26.74 44.79
C THR A 720 -11.28 25.38 44.76
N ILE A 721 -10.74 24.99 43.60
CA ILE A 721 -9.89 23.81 43.41
C ILE A 721 -8.44 24.24 43.30
N THR A 722 -7.51 23.45 43.82
CA THR A 722 -6.06 23.71 43.71
C THR A 722 -5.31 22.39 43.59
N ASP A 723 -4.36 22.29 42.66
CA ASP A 723 -3.41 21.18 42.65
C ASP A 723 -2.42 21.30 43.81
N THR A 724 -2.13 20.19 44.48
CA THR A 724 -1.29 20.15 45.68
C THR A 724 0.21 20.07 45.40
N GLY A 725 0.60 19.64 44.20
CA GLY A 725 1.97 19.63 43.69
C GLY A 725 2.34 20.94 42.99
N ASP A 726 1.38 21.57 42.32
CA ASP A 726 1.50 22.88 41.67
C ASP A 726 0.41 23.84 42.14
N GLY A 727 0.74 24.71 43.10
CA GLY A 727 -0.21 25.65 43.68
C GLY A 727 -0.67 26.78 42.75
N ASP A 728 -0.05 26.93 41.57
CA ASP A 728 -0.49 27.90 40.56
C ASP A 728 -1.64 27.36 39.71
N LEU A 729 -1.87 26.03 39.69
CA LEU A 729 -3.03 25.39 39.07
C LEU A 729 -4.25 25.46 39.99
N THR A 730 -5.03 26.53 39.82
CA THR A 730 -6.23 26.80 40.61
C THR A 730 -7.38 27.34 39.77
N ASP A 731 -8.61 27.03 40.18
CA ASP A 731 -9.82 27.66 39.62
C ASP A 731 -10.88 27.88 40.70
N THR A 732 -11.72 28.91 40.51
CA THR A 732 -12.78 29.31 41.44
C THR A 732 -14.10 29.44 40.71
N SER A 733 -15.12 28.77 41.24
CA SER A 733 -16.47 28.81 40.70
C SER A 733 -17.08 30.22 40.73
N ASN A 734 -18.14 30.41 39.93
CA ASN A 734 -19.07 31.52 40.12
C ASN A 734 -19.76 31.45 41.50
N ASP A 735 -20.41 32.55 41.88
CA ASP A 735 -21.25 32.62 43.09
C ASP A 735 -22.39 31.60 43.06
N ILE A 736 -22.51 30.83 44.14
CA ILE A 736 -23.57 29.85 44.40
C ILE A 736 -24.49 30.44 45.47
N THR A 737 -25.76 30.65 45.13
CA THR A 737 -26.78 31.17 46.05
C THR A 737 -27.52 30.01 46.71
N VAL A 738 -27.55 29.99 48.04
CA VAL A 738 -28.23 28.97 48.84
C VAL A 738 -29.40 29.60 49.58
N GLU A 739 -30.62 29.17 49.27
CA GLU A 739 -31.87 29.65 49.90
C GLU A 739 -32.35 28.69 51.01
N GLU A 740 -33.19 29.18 51.93
CA GLU A 740 -33.88 28.33 52.91
C GLU A 740 -35.05 27.58 52.24
N GLY A 741 -35.18 26.26 52.44
CA GLY A 741 -36.24 25.46 51.80
C GLY A 741 -37.66 25.74 52.33
N VAL A 742 -38.70 25.61 51.48
CA VAL A 742 -40.11 25.92 51.80
C VAL A 742 -40.98 24.66 51.96
N ASP A 743 -41.73 24.51 53.08
CA ASP A 743 -42.70 23.41 53.27
C ASP A 743 -44.02 23.65 52.51
N SER A 744 -44.44 22.64 51.75
CA SER A 744 -45.68 22.64 50.96
C SER A 744 -46.63 21.50 51.32
N THR A 745 -46.28 20.72 52.35
CA THR A 745 -47.09 19.58 52.80
C THR A 745 -48.06 20.01 53.90
N GLY A 746 -49.25 19.40 53.92
CA GLY A 746 -50.26 19.67 54.95
C GLY A 746 -50.28 18.61 56.05
N PRO A 747 -50.89 18.91 57.20
CA PRO A 747 -50.86 18.04 58.36
C PRO A 747 -51.62 16.74 58.11
N THR A 748 -51.33 15.71 58.92
CA THR A 748 -52.08 14.43 58.85
C THR A 748 -53.58 14.62 59.14
N ALA A 749 -54.44 13.82 58.51
CA ALA A 749 -55.89 13.92 58.72
C ALA A 749 -56.29 13.53 60.16
N PRO A 750 -57.18 14.27 60.83
CA PRO A 750 -57.58 13.92 62.20
C PRO A 750 -58.39 12.61 62.24
N GLY A 751 -58.41 11.98 63.41
CA GLY A 751 -59.20 10.77 63.64
C GLY A 751 -60.71 10.99 63.49
N LYS A 752 -61.47 9.90 63.29
CA LYS A 752 -62.94 9.93 63.26
C LYS A 752 -63.53 10.54 64.55
N PRO A 753 -64.36 11.58 64.47
CA PRO A 753 -65.08 12.12 65.63
C PRO A 753 -65.98 11.06 66.27
N LYS A 754 -65.89 10.89 67.58
CA LYS A 754 -66.69 9.93 68.35
C LYS A 754 -67.25 10.58 69.60
N THR A 755 -68.41 10.09 70.01
CA THR A 755 -69.05 10.38 71.29
C THR A 755 -69.87 9.17 71.72
N LYS A 756 -70.44 9.19 72.92
CA LYS A 756 -71.29 8.09 73.40
C LYS A 756 -72.58 8.04 72.56
N SER A 757 -72.92 6.86 72.04
CA SER A 757 -74.12 6.64 71.23
C SER A 757 -74.77 5.28 71.54
N PRO A 758 -76.11 5.18 71.70
CA PRO A 758 -77.03 6.31 71.81
C PRO A 758 -76.76 7.12 73.09
N THR A 759 -77.13 8.39 73.10
CA THR A 759 -76.98 9.31 74.25
C THR A 759 -78.27 10.03 74.54
N ASN A 760 -78.52 10.30 75.82
CA ASN A 760 -79.62 11.15 76.29
C ASN A 760 -79.19 12.60 76.57
N SER A 761 -78.00 12.99 76.09
CA SER A 761 -77.49 14.37 76.12
C SER A 761 -77.68 15.01 74.75
N ASP A 762 -78.39 16.13 74.70
CA ASP A 762 -78.61 16.92 73.48
C ASP A 762 -77.39 17.79 73.11
N THR A 763 -76.40 17.96 73.98
CA THR A 763 -75.10 18.60 73.68
C THR A 763 -73.93 17.60 73.80
N PRO A 764 -73.82 16.60 72.91
CA PRO A 764 -72.74 15.61 73.02
C PRO A 764 -71.37 16.21 72.68
N THR A 765 -70.35 15.95 73.51
CA THR A 765 -68.96 16.32 73.18
C THR A 765 -68.38 15.31 72.19
N TRP A 766 -67.93 15.79 71.03
CA TRP A 766 -67.16 15.02 70.05
C TRP A 766 -65.68 15.04 70.41
N ARG A 767 -65.00 13.89 70.31
CA ARG A 767 -63.55 13.77 70.45
C ARG A 767 -62.96 12.98 69.29
N TRP A 768 -61.74 13.31 68.88
CA TRP A 768 -60.98 12.62 67.83
C TRP A 768 -59.49 12.49 68.19
N THR A 769 -58.76 11.66 67.46
CA THR A 769 -57.29 11.60 67.55
C THR A 769 -56.68 12.85 66.89
N ALA A 770 -55.72 13.49 67.55
CA ALA A 770 -55.06 14.69 67.05
C ALA A 770 -54.21 14.41 65.79
N SER A 771 -54.12 15.40 64.92
CA SER A 771 -53.18 15.45 63.80
C SER A 771 -51.75 15.72 64.29
N THR A 772 -50.77 15.33 63.49
CA THR A 772 -49.34 15.66 63.63
C THR A 772 -48.81 16.26 62.33
N ASP A 773 -47.78 17.10 62.48
CA ASP A 773 -47.06 17.78 61.41
C ASP A 773 -45.63 18.11 61.91
N ALA A 774 -44.64 18.09 61.02
CA ALA A 774 -43.22 18.10 61.40
C ALA A 774 -42.69 19.53 61.67
N ASP A 775 -42.89 20.44 60.71
CA ASP A 775 -42.52 21.87 60.76
C ASP A 775 -43.29 22.58 59.63
N PRO A 776 -44.01 23.71 59.84
CA PRO A 776 -44.09 24.56 61.04
C PRO A 776 -44.90 23.95 62.19
N GLY A 777 -45.50 22.77 61.99
CA GLY A 777 -46.42 22.16 62.94
C GLY A 777 -47.84 22.72 62.83
N LEU A 778 -48.75 22.23 63.67
CA LEU A 778 -50.17 22.61 63.62
C LEU A 778 -50.43 24.09 63.93
N ALA A 779 -51.43 24.69 63.26
CA ALA A 779 -51.90 26.04 63.57
C ALA A 779 -52.43 26.16 65.01
N SER A 780 -52.56 27.39 65.51
CA SER A 780 -53.08 27.68 66.86
C SER A 780 -54.55 27.25 67.08
N GLU A 781 -55.40 27.29 66.04
CA GLU A 781 -56.73 26.68 66.01
C GLU A 781 -56.80 25.64 64.88
N PRO A 782 -56.22 24.44 65.06
CA PRO A 782 -55.91 23.59 63.92
C PRO A 782 -57.13 22.84 63.40
N TYR A 783 -58.22 22.66 64.16
CA TYR A 783 -59.33 21.79 63.74
C TYR A 783 -60.56 22.54 63.26
N ILE A 784 -61.11 22.10 62.13
CA ILE A 784 -62.40 22.57 61.60
C ILE A 784 -63.39 21.41 61.58
N ILE A 785 -64.37 21.41 62.50
CA ILE A 785 -65.42 20.39 62.60
C ILE A 785 -66.70 20.81 61.88
N LYS A 786 -67.32 19.85 61.18
CA LYS A 786 -68.56 20.00 60.44
C LYS A 786 -69.58 18.94 60.88
N TRP A 787 -70.85 19.28 61.09
CA TRP A 787 -71.92 18.34 61.49
C TRP A 787 -73.28 18.56 60.78
N SER A 788 -74.07 17.50 60.64
CA SER A 788 -75.39 17.50 59.97
C SER A 788 -76.23 16.26 60.31
N LYS A 789 -77.56 16.31 60.13
CA LYS A 789 -78.43 15.11 60.10
C LYS A 789 -78.29 14.32 58.79
N ASN A 790 -77.87 14.96 57.71
CA ASN A 790 -77.64 14.28 56.44
C ASN A 790 -76.21 13.72 56.39
N GLN A 791 -76.12 12.42 56.11
CA GLN A 791 -74.88 11.67 56.18
C GLN A 791 -73.80 12.14 55.19
N ASP A 792 -74.23 12.70 54.07
CA ASP A 792 -73.38 13.26 53.00
C ASP A 792 -73.04 14.74 53.24
N PHE A 793 -73.55 15.36 54.32
CA PHE A 793 -73.42 16.78 54.62
C PHE A 793 -73.96 17.69 53.50
N SER A 794 -75.02 17.26 52.82
CA SER A 794 -75.76 18.05 51.83
C SER A 794 -77.02 18.70 52.43
N GLY A 795 -77.56 19.73 51.76
CA GLY A 795 -78.73 20.48 52.22
C GLY A 795 -78.41 21.68 53.13
N SER A 796 -79.45 22.31 53.68
CA SER A 796 -79.34 23.55 54.47
C SER A 796 -79.00 23.35 55.95
N GLU A 797 -79.13 22.13 56.48
CA GLU A 797 -78.83 21.82 57.90
C GLU A 797 -77.41 21.25 58.05
N VAL A 798 -76.42 22.07 57.71
CA VAL A 798 -75.01 21.72 57.77
C VAL A 798 -74.24 22.84 58.46
N TYR A 799 -73.57 22.51 59.55
CA TYR A 799 -72.95 23.47 60.45
C TYR A 799 -71.44 23.22 60.55
N THR A 800 -70.67 24.26 60.84
CA THR A 800 -69.20 24.17 61.00
C THR A 800 -68.72 25.07 62.13
N ALA A 801 -67.63 24.68 62.79
CA ALA A 801 -66.93 25.46 63.81
C ALA A 801 -65.42 25.11 63.83
N THR A 802 -64.61 25.97 64.44
CA THR A 802 -63.20 25.69 64.72
C THR A 802 -63.00 25.18 66.15
N SER A 803 -61.88 24.49 66.40
CA SER A 803 -61.45 24.09 67.73
C SER A 803 -59.93 24.10 67.84
N SER A 804 -59.42 24.65 68.94
CA SER A 804 -58.00 24.61 69.34
C SER A 804 -57.58 23.26 69.92
N THR A 805 -58.52 22.35 70.19
CA THR A 805 -58.24 21.03 70.74
C THR A 805 -58.87 19.93 69.88
N ASN A 806 -58.46 18.68 70.07
CA ASN A 806 -59.05 17.52 69.39
C ASN A 806 -60.44 17.12 69.95
N SER A 807 -61.24 18.11 70.36
CA SER A 807 -62.60 17.93 70.85
C SER A 807 -63.48 19.14 70.54
N PHE A 808 -64.78 18.92 70.47
CA PHE A 808 -65.78 19.97 70.29
C PHE A 808 -67.05 19.66 71.08
N GLU A 809 -67.49 20.62 71.89
CA GLU A 809 -68.73 20.55 72.66
C GLU A 809 -69.77 21.51 72.07
N HIS A 810 -70.99 21.02 71.84
CA HIS A 810 -72.06 21.84 71.29
C HIS A 810 -72.55 22.83 72.34
N THR A 811 -72.63 24.11 71.97
CA THR A 811 -73.16 25.17 72.84
C THR A 811 -74.68 25.31 72.76
N SER A 812 -75.33 24.63 71.80
CA SER A 812 -76.78 24.58 71.64
C SER A 812 -77.22 23.12 71.44
N GLY A 813 -78.36 22.76 72.04
CA GLY A 813 -78.88 21.39 72.03
C GLY A 813 -79.27 20.93 70.62
N LEU A 814 -78.80 19.75 70.25
CA LEU A 814 -79.17 19.05 69.02
C LEU A 814 -80.47 18.27 69.25
N SER A 815 -81.39 18.31 68.28
CA SER A 815 -82.65 17.56 68.37
C SER A 815 -82.44 16.05 68.31
N ASP A 816 -83.36 15.28 68.93
CA ASP A 816 -83.41 13.81 68.86
C ASP A 816 -83.26 13.29 67.41
N GLY A 817 -82.65 12.11 67.30
CA GLY A 817 -82.29 11.44 66.06
C GLY A 817 -80.78 11.39 65.80
N THR A 818 -80.42 10.87 64.63
CA THR A 818 -79.02 10.64 64.23
C THR A 818 -78.35 11.89 63.67
N TRP A 819 -77.16 12.19 64.18
CA TRP A 819 -76.28 13.26 63.70
C TRP A 819 -74.92 12.72 63.30
N TYR A 820 -74.34 13.34 62.27
CA TYR A 820 -73.04 12.98 61.71
C TYR A 820 -72.05 14.13 61.83
N ALA A 821 -70.77 13.83 62.06
CA ALA A 821 -69.70 14.84 62.15
C ALA A 821 -68.39 14.40 61.45
N LYS A 822 -67.63 15.34 60.89
CA LYS A 822 -66.27 15.13 60.35
C LYS A 822 -65.38 16.35 60.59
N VAL A 823 -64.07 16.18 60.68
CA VAL A 823 -63.11 17.23 61.05
C VAL A 823 -61.88 17.21 60.12
N LYS A 824 -61.27 18.37 59.82
CA LYS A 824 -59.95 18.46 59.16
C LYS A 824 -58.99 19.35 59.95
N ALA A 825 -57.69 19.24 59.68
CA ALA A 825 -56.62 20.02 60.31
C ALA A 825 -56.00 21.07 59.36
N VAL A 826 -55.32 22.08 59.93
CA VAL A 826 -54.50 23.08 59.24
C VAL A 826 -53.20 23.34 60.02
N ASP A 827 -52.08 23.53 59.31
CA ASP A 827 -50.76 23.86 59.88
C ASP A 827 -50.48 25.37 59.95
N GLY A 828 -49.30 25.74 60.45
CA GLY A 828 -48.83 27.12 60.58
C GLY A 828 -48.77 27.92 59.28
N ASP A 829 -48.57 27.25 58.13
CA ASP A 829 -48.43 27.86 56.80
C ASP A 829 -49.72 27.78 55.96
N ASN A 830 -50.82 27.37 56.58
CA ASN A 830 -52.15 27.22 56.00
C ASN A 830 -52.30 26.09 54.97
N ASN A 831 -51.46 25.05 55.01
CA ASN A 831 -51.76 23.82 54.27
C ASN A 831 -52.78 22.99 55.08
N TYR A 832 -53.69 22.31 54.37
CA TYR A 832 -54.84 21.62 54.97
C TYR A 832 -54.76 20.11 54.82
N SER A 833 -55.16 19.39 55.87
CA SER A 833 -55.39 17.95 55.77
C SER A 833 -56.66 17.62 54.99
N ALA A 834 -56.78 16.36 54.57
CA ALA A 834 -58.09 15.79 54.22
C ALA A 834 -59.04 15.77 55.44
N TYR A 835 -60.36 15.70 55.20
CA TYR A 835 -61.33 15.45 56.27
C TYR A 835 -61.20 14.03 56.83
N SER A 836 -61.43 13.89 58.13
CA SER A 836 -61.60 12.63 58.84
C SER A 836 -62.73 11.80 58.24
N GLU A 837 -62.72 10.50 58.56
CA GLU A 837 -63.93 9.69 58.43
C GLU A 837 -65.08 10.29 59.26
N ARG A 838 -66.31 10.00 58.82
CA ARG A 838 -67.54 10.51 59.43
C ARG A 838 -67.88 9.76 60.73
N GLY A 839 -68.00 10.50 61.82
CA GLY A 839 -68.61 10.13 63.09
C GLY A 839 -70.13 10.14 63.05
N GLU A 840 -70.77 9.38 63.94
CA GLU A 840 -72.22 9.29 64.07
C GLU A 840 -72.61 9.20 65.54
N VAL A 841 -73.71 9.86 65.91
CA VAL A 841 -74.34 9.77 67.24
C VAL A 841 -75.85 9.74 67.08
N GLU A 842 -76.52 8.86 67.83
CA GLU A 842 -77.97 8.87 67.96
C GLU A 842 -78.34 9.53 69.29
N ILE A 843 -79.08 10.62 69.21
CA ILE A 843 -79.59 11.36 70.36
C ILE A 843 -81.01 10.86 70.63
N ASP A 844 -81.20 10.20 71.77
CA ASP A 844 -82.51 9.79 72.26
C ASP A 844 -82.63 10.21 73.72
N THR A 845 -83.38 11.27 73.94
CA THR A 845 -83.64 11.81 75.27
C THR A 845 -84.78 11.07 76.01
N ASN A 846 -85.38 10.02 75.42
CA ASN A 846 -86.50 9.23 75.95
C ASN A 846 -86.11 7.75 76.27
N GLY A 847 -86.63 7.10 77.34
CA GLY A 847 -86.19 5.74 77.79
C GLY A 847 -87.09 4.52 77.43
N PRO A 848 -86.59 3.25 77.41
CA PRO A 848 -87.28 2.06 76.85
C PRO A 848 -88.34 1.34 77.75
N LYS A 849 -89.23 0.51 77.14
CA LYS A 849 -90.29 -0.32 77.77
C LYS A 849 -90.15 -1.84 77.45
N ILE A 850 -90.49 -2.74 78.39
CA ILE A 850 -90.30 -4.22 78.36
C ILE A 850 -91.48 -4.98 77.71
N SER A 851 -91.31 -5.66 76.56
CA SER A 851 -92.24 -6.75 76.16
C SER A 851 -91.79 -7.87 75.18
N ASP A 852 -90.67 -7.86 74.43
CA ASP A 852 -90.46 -8.87 73.34
C ASP A 852 -89.11 -9.65 73.34
N ILE A 853 -89.06 -10.81 74.01
CA ILE A 853 -87.99 -11.83 73.84
C ILE A 853 -88.61 -13.18 73.43
N THR A 854 -88.15 -13.79 72.34
CA THR A 854 -87.82 -15.24 72.22
C THR A 854 -87.09 -15.58 70.91
N LYS A 855 -85.86 -16.14 71.00
CA LYS A 855 -85.01 -16.70 69.91
C LYS A 855 -85.14 -18.24 69.84
N THR A 856 -84.66 -18.87 68.75
CA THR A 856 -84.19 -20.28 68.76
C THR A 856 -82.85 -20.49 68.00
N PRO A 857 -82.10 -21.58 68.29
CA PRO A 857 -80.63 -21.59 68.30
C PRO A 857 -79.97 -22.58 67.30
N ASN A 858 -79.69 -22.14 66.07
CA ASN A 858 -79.06 -22.99 65.04
C ASN A 858 -77.83 -22.41 64.30
N GLU A 859 -77.26 -21.29 64.75
CA GLU A 859 -76.14 -20.63 64.03
C GLU A 859 -74.77 -20.73 64.73
N LEU A 860 -74.60 -21.62 65.72
CA LEU A 860 -73.45 -21.56 66.65
C LEU A 860 -72.36 -22.65 66.52
N ILE A 861 -72.32 -23.49 65.48
CA ILE A 861 -71.31 -24.58 65.41
C ILE A 861 -70.72 -24.77 64.01
N SER A 862 -69.54 -24.15 63.75
CA SER A 862 -68.47 -24.71 62.89
C SER A 862 -67.17 -23.87 62.85
N LYS A 863 -67.06 -22.75 63.59
CA LYS A 863 -65.76 -22.11 63.85
C LYS A 863 -64.88 -22.98 64.73
N LEU A 864 -64.09 -23.90 64.15
CA LEU A 864 -62.80 -24.34 64.72
C LEU A 864 -62.00 -25.21 63.73
N HIS A 865 -60.94 -24.66 63.13
CA HIS A 865 -59.58 -25.24 63.13
C HIS A 865 -58.56 -24.33 62.43
N ILE A 866 -57.41 -24.14 63.07
CA ILE A 866 -56.19 -23.44 62.63
C ILE A 866 -55.04 -24.50 62.54
N PRO A 867 -53.81 -24.21 62.03
CA PRO A 867 -53.14 -24.90 60.93
C PRO A 867 -51.99 -25.83 61.38
N CYS A 868 -51.36 -26.59 60.46
CA CYS A 868 -50.01 -27.14 60.66
C CYS A 868 -49.25 -27.26 59.33
N GLN A 869 -47.96 -26.88 59.36
CA GLN A 869 -46.98 -27.01 58.29
C GLN A 869 -46.54 -28.47 58.06
N TYR A 870 -46.14 -28.82 56.84
CA TYR A 870 -44.90 -29.57 56.53
C TYR A 870 -44.56 -29.52 55.04
N ASN A 871 -43.27 -29.26 54.78
CA ASN A 871 -42.49 -29.19 53.53
C ASN A 871 -42.72 -28.02 52.56
#